data_AF-A0AAW1CWZ9-F1
#
_entry.id   AF-A0AAW1CWZ9-F1
#
_cell.length_a   1.000
_cell.length_b   1.000
_cell.length_c   1.000
_cell.angle_alpha   90.00
_cell.angle_beta   90.00
_cell.angle_gamma   90.00
#
_symmetry.space_group_name_H-M   'P 1'
#
loop_
_entity.id
_entity.type
_entity.pdbx_description
1 polymer ?
#
loop_
_entity_poly.entity_id
_entity_poly.type
_entity_poly.pdbx_seq_one_letter_code
_entity_poly.pdbx_strand_id
1 'polypeptide(L)'
;MPAHDSWHDWPNLQNLHPRADPQCTISWDVDLLIGNDVLPLLLQPGIVPLTSRSPAAFNTTLGWVLYGPFDSRPPAPKQVRFAPGTIFQTEQNHKTAEHHSTSVDSSKAAVVVDPMPENDNADVTTSPIVLSNSESISLALAPLQQTDYDDEELVNIVRRFWEIDRVPDILPFTPEERKCEEIYTQSVSRTASGRYIVPLPFHSHELGVSCGTATRQFLRLEQRLLRQPDLYAAYREFMRDYLESKHMEPVDPNTEPPEYEPYYIPHHAVHRPDDPPTKLRVVFNASCPSSNGKSLNSLLHVGPKLQADISTLLLRFRTHRYVFTADIRQMYRQILVDRSQRDYQRILWRFSSDAPITHFRLNTVTYGVTSAPYLALRTLHQLAADEGDKYPLAKTALSNEIYVDDLLTGCASISDALHLRQELQELLMAGGFELRKWASNHPTLLQDIPPDHCRQMVSEDPLLLDRDPIIKILGLGWNPASDNFFYAVRLSEAANTKRTVLSQMARIFDPLGWLTPITFTAKLFFRKICRLTLDWDQPLPDDIAIAWKEFQDRLPDISQIQVPRLLPELDSNATHLLVGFCDASESGYAASVYLHTTSGHNAHVSLLAAKSKVAPNKSTTLPRLELCGAHLLAKLMSHIMHRMLPALHLSSVAFCDSTVTLAWIRGESHRWKTFVGNRVAEIQELLPHTAWRHVSSQDNPADCASRGLLPHQLQLHPLWWQGPHWLQQHADAWPTTRDQVHNNDEINAELKIIAPATAASTPASLSLIDRYSSLTKLKRVVAFCHRFSYNCRNPQIRRIGFLSASEQNAALLSVVRLTQSIYLSTEKQEALDPASKHRLVCQLRLFIDDHQILRVGGRLSASSLPYNHRHPMLLPKNCHLTNLVIDDAHLRLLHAGALATHSYIRRSFWITDGRNVVRHRIGKCNRCFSVKPRPVIQPMGNLPIERTSAVSAFNVTGVDYAGPFFISSARLRGAVVTKAYLLVFICFASKAVHFELASDLSTASFMAAFQRFVARRGLPATIFSDNGTAFVGAHNKLKELGRLLRHPSHQQAICDTASTLG
;
A
#
# COMPACT_ATOMS: atom_id res chain seq x y z
N MET A 1 0.58 -25.76 -48.95
CA MET A 1 1.31 -24.75 -49.74
C MET A 1 2.65 -25.35 -50.13
N PRO A 2 3.13 -25.18 -51.38
CA PRO A 2 4.34 -25.84 -51.85
C PRO A 2 5.58 -25.29 -51.11
N ALA A 3 6.57 -26.15 -50.91
CA ALA A 3 7.87 -25.80 -50.33
C ALA A 3 8.61 -24.82 -51.27
N HIS A 4 9.02 -23.68 -50.71
CA HIS A 4 9.87 -22.70 -51.37
C HIS A 4 11.32 -23.22 -51.36
N ASP A 5 11.70 -24.05 -52.32
CA ASP A 5 13.03 -24.66 -52.39
C ASP A 5 14.04 -23.87 -53.24
N SER A 6 13.79 -22.59 -53.58
CA SER A 6 14.74 -21.79 -54.39
C SER A 6 14.98 -20.36 -53.87
N TRP A 7 16.25 -19.94 -53.82
CA TRP A 7 16.70 -18.59 -53.43
C TRP A 7 16.20 -17.47 -54.37
N HIS A 8 15.60 -17.82 -55.51
CA HIS A 8 14.98 -16.88 -56.44
C HIS A 8 13.77 -16.15 -55.84
N ASP A 9 13.26 -16.66 -54.71
CA ASP A 9 12.12 -16.11 -53.98
C ASP A 9 12.42 -14.83 -53.19
N TRP A 10 13.68 -14.33 -53.19
CA TRP A 10 14.06 -13.04 -52.57
C TRP A 10 14.43 -11.98 -53.61
N PRO A 11 13.47 -11.16 -54.07
CA PRO A 11 13.66 -10.19 -55.15
C PRO A 11 14.82 -9.20 -54.90
N ASN A 12 15.02 -8.83 -53.63
CA ASN A 12 16.05 -7.89 -53.19
C ASN A 12 17.47 -8.47 -53.16
N LEU A 13 17.63 -9.79 -53.35
CA LEU A 13 18.91 -10.50 -53.27
C LEU A 13 19.33 -11.13 -54.61
N GLN A 14 18.53 -10.99 -55.67
CA GLN A 14 18.74 -11.62 -56.98
C GLN A 14 20.04 -11.19 -57.68
N ASN A 15 20.55 -9.98 -57.38
CA ASN A 15 21.75 -9.42 -58.02
C ASN A 15 23.04 -9.56 -57.19
N LEU A 16 23.02 -10.30 -56.07
CA LEU A 16 24.18 -10.46 -55.21
C LEU A 16 25.04 -11.65 -55.66
N HIS A 17 26.12 -11.37 -56.40
CA HIS A 17 27.13 -12.35 -56.83
C HIS A 17 28.55 -11.76 -56.69
N PRO A 18 29.56 -12.52 -56.20
CA PRO A 18 29.49 -13.86 -55.57
C PRO A 18 29.16 -13.79 -54.07
N ARG A 19 28.54 -14.85 -53.53
CA ARG A 19 28.21 -15.01 -52.10
C ARG A 19 29.22 -15.91 -51.41
N ALA A 20 29.33 -15.80 -50.09
CA ALA A 20 30.20 -16.69 -49.31
C ALA A 20 29.73 -18.15 -49.34
N ASP A 21 28.41 -18.38 -49.40
CA ASP A 21 27.79 -19.71 -49.58
C ASP A 21 26.76 -19.67 -50.74
N PRO A 22 27.00 -20.39 -51.85
CA PRO A 22 26.06 -20.48 -52.97
C PRO A 22 24.79 -21.29 -52.66
N GLN A 23 24.81 -22.17 -51.66
CA GLN A 23 23.71 -23.07 -51.27
C GLN A 23 23.13 -22.69 -49.90
N CYS A 24 22.99 -21.39 -49.65
CA CYS A 24 22.60 -20.81 -48.36
C CYS A 24 21.23 -21.22 -47.78
N THR A 25 20.43 -22.03 -48.50
CA THR A 25 19.16 -22.59 -48.04
C THR A 25 19.29 -24.01 -47.46
N ILE A 26 20.47 -24.63 -47.54
CA ILE A 26 20.76 -25.98 -47.05
C ILE A 26 21.70 -25.87 -45.84
N SER A 27 21.42 -26.60 -44.76
CA SER A 27 22.30 -26.63 -43.58
C SER A 27 23.47 -27.60 -43.78
N TRP A 28 24.70 -27.15 -43.51
CA TRP A 28 25.93 -27.93 -43.59
C TRP A 28 26.71 -27.87 -42.27
N ASP A 29 27.75 -28.69 -42.13
CA ASP A 29 28.68 -28.62 -41.00
C ASP A 29 29.50 -27.31 -41.06
N VAL A 30 29.86 -26.75 -39.89
CA VAL A 30 30.55 -25.46 -39.80
C VAL A 30 32.04 -25.63 -40.06
N ASP A 31 32.53 -25.16 -41.21
CA ASP A 31 33.95 -25.26 -41.60
C ASP A 31 34.86 -24.26 -40.89
N LEU A 32 34.36 -23.07 -40.53
CA LEU A 32 35.16 -21.98 -39.96
C LEU A 32 34.35 -21.12 -38.98
N LEU A 33 34.88 -20.88 -37.78
CA LEU A 33 34.34 -19.96 -36.78
C LEU A 33 35.18 -18.67 -36.73
N ILE A 34 34.54 -17.53 -37.01
CA ILE A 34 35.19 -16.22 -36.98
C ILE A 34 34.84 -15.49 -35.68
N GLY A 35 35.86 -15.05 -34.94
CA GLY A 35 35.69 -14.24 -33.74
C GLY A 35 35.00 -12.90 -34.02
N ASN A 36 34.15 -12.45 -33.10
CA ASN A 36 33.40 -11.20 -33.21
C ASN A 36 34.30 -9.94 -33.25
N ASP A 37 35.54 -10.06 -32.80
CA ASP A 37 36.59 -9.06 -32.89
C ASP A 37 37.17 -8.91 -34.31
N VAL A 38 37.10 -9.98 -35.12
CA VAL A 38 37.60 -10.01 -36.51
C VAL A 38 36.53 -9.57 -37.51
N LEU A 39 35.25 -9.83 -37.22
CA LEU A 39 34.13 -9.48 -38.11
C LEU A 39 34.12 -8.01 -38.60
N PRO A 40 34.40 -6.97 -37.77
CA PRO A 40 34.43 -5.58 -38.22
C PRO A 40 35.57 -5.25 -39.20
N LEU A 41 36.60 -6.10 -39.28
CA LEU A 41 37.71 -5.96 -40.22
C LEU A 41 37.36 -6.53 -41.61
N LEU A 42 36.44 -7.49 -41.66
CA LEU A 42 36.00 -8.15 -42.89
C LEU A 42 34.88 -7.38 -43.61
N LEU A 43 34.15 -6.50 -42.91
CA LEU A 43 33.02 -5.74 -43.47
C LEU A 43 33.48 -4.74 -44.55
N GLN A 44 32.83 -4.81 -45.71
CA GLN A 44 32.97 -3.88 -46.81
C GLN A 44 31.72 -2.97 -46.95
N PRO A 45 31.81 -1.84 -47.68
CA PRO A 45 30.65 -1.04 -48.00
C PRO A 45 29.63 -1.85 -48.83
N GLY A 46 28.40 -1.95 -48.34
CA GLY A 46 27.31 -2.67 -49.00
C GLY A 46 26.43 -3.41 -47.99
N ILE A 47 25.19 -2.95 -47.80
CA ILE A 47 24.23 -3.57 -46.89
C ILE A 47 22.87 -3.62 -47.59
N VAL A 48 22.26 -4.80 -47.61
CA VAL A 48 20.84 -4.98 -47.93
C VAL A 48 20.11 -5.20 -46.60
N PRO A 49 19.23 -4.27 -46.18
CA PRO A 49 18.57 -4.36 -44.88
C PRO A 49 17.55 -5.51 -44.82
N LEU A 50 17.27 -5.97 -43.60
CA LEU A 50 16.26 -7.00 -43.35
C LEU A 50 14.88 -6.49 -43.73
N THR A 51 14.10 -7.29 -44.48
CA THR A 51 12.67 -7.02 -44.71
C THR A 51 11.84 -8.11 -44.05
N SER A 52 10.53 -7.90 -43.92
CA SER A 52 9.62 -8.88 -43.30
C SER A 52 9.54 -10.21 -44.05
N ARG A 53 10.06 -10.30 -45.29
CA ARG A 53 9.98 -11.49 -46.15
C ARG A 53 11.33 -11.95 -46.73
N SER A 54 12.44 -11.33 -46.33
CA SER A 54 13.78 -11.66 -46.86
C SER A 54 14.88 -11.42 -45.82
N PRO A 55 15.92 -12.27 -45.77
CA PRO A 55 17.08 -12.03 -44.91
C PRO A 55 17.84 -10.75 -45.31
N ALA A 56 18.60 -10.20 -44.38
CA ALA A 56 19.54 -9.12 -44.66
C ALA A 56 20.84 -9.67 -45.25
N ALA A 57 21.58 -8.83 -45.97
CA ALA A 57 22.89 -9.16 -46.51
C ALA A 57 23.92 -8.08 -46.16
N PHE A 58 25.13 -8.47 -45.79
CA PHE A 58 26.26 -7.54 -45.68
C PHE A 58 27.43 -8.02 -46.52
N ASN A 59 28.09 -7.07 -47.19
CA ASN A 59 29.25 -7.36 -48.01
C ASN A 59 30.49 -7.53 -47.14
N THR A 60 31.28 -8.56 -47.40
CA THR A 60 32.55 -8.79 -46.72
C THR A 60 33.67 -9.08 -47.71
N THR A 61 34.91 -9.06 -47.25
CA THR A 61 36.07 -9.52 -48.04
C THR A 61 35.96 -10.98 -48.48
N LEU A 62 35.09 -11.79 -47.85
CA LEU A 62 34.83 -13.20 -48.18
C LEU A 62 33.60 -13.38 -49.09
N GLY A 63 32.98 -12.28 -49.55
CA GLY A 63 31.73 -12.27 -50.30
C GLY A 63 30.54 -11.80 -49.47
N TRP A 64 29.35 -11.86 -50.06
CA TRP A 64 28.11 -11.49 -49.37
C TRP A 64 27.68 -12.54 -48.36
N VAL A 65 27.38 -12.10 -47.14
CA VAL A 65 26.89 -12.94 -46.03
C VAL A 65 25.43 -12.58 -45.74
N LEU A 66 24.57 -13.60 -45.67
CA LEU A 66 23.15 -13.46 -45.37
C LEU A 66 22.87 -13.73 -43.89
N TYR A 67 22.00 -12.93 -43.26
CA TYR A 67 21.56 -13.16 -41.89
C TYR A 67 20.11 -12.68 -41.67
N GLY A 68 19.33 -13.47 -40.94
CA GLY A 68 17.92 -13.15 -40.65
C GLY A 68 17.05 -14.40 -40.56
N PRO A 69 15.81 -14.27 -40.10
CA PRO A 69 14.87 -15.38 -40.02
C PRO A 69 14.57 -15.95 -41.42
N PHE A 70 14.56 -17.28 -41.53
CA PHE A 70 14.14 -18.04 -42.71
C PHE A 70 12.88 -18.83 -42.36
N ASP A 71 11.82 -18.71 -43.18
CA ASP A 71 10.45 -19.18 -42.85
C ASP A 71 10.27 -20.71 -42.84
N SER A 72 11.30 -21.51 -43.16
CA SER A 72 11.27 -22.96 -42.97
C SER A 72 12.10 -23.36 -41.75
N ARG A 73 11.47 -24.01 -40.76
CA ARG A 73 12.15 -24.63 -39.60
C ARG A 73 13.31 -25.53 -40.08
N PRO A 74 14.58 -25.24 -39.73
CA PRO A 74 15.65 -26.19 -39.97
C PRO A 74 15.48 -27.40 -39.03
N PRO A 75 15.76 -28.63 -39.47
CA PRO A 75 15.95 -29.75 -38.55
C PRO A 75 17.13 -29.46 -37.61
N ALA A 76 17.02 -29.88 -36.35
CA ALA A 76 17.98 -29.55 -35.29
C ALA A 76 19.43 -29.92 -35.67
N PRO A 77 20.42 -29.05 -35.40
CA PRO A 77 21.82 -29.36 -35.70
C PRO A 77 22.30 -30.56 -34.89
N LYS A 78 22.93 -31.53 -35.57
CA LYS A 78 23.62 -32.64 -34.94
C LYS A 78 24.97 -32.14 -34.41
N GLN A 79 25.16 -32.24 -33.09
CA GLN A 79 26.44 -32.17 -32.34
C GLN A 79 27.52 -31.18 -32.82
N VAL A 80 27.78 -30.13 -32.04
CA VAL A 80 29.02 -29.34 -32.13
C VAL A 80 30.06 -29.95 -31.20
N ARG A 81 31.21 -30.38 -31.76
CA ARG A 81 32.39 -30.81 -30.98
C ARG A 81 33.34 -29.63 -30.78
N PHE A 82 33.80 -29.40 -29.56
CA PHE A 82 34.86 -28.44 -29.24
C PHE A 82 36.19 -29.17 -29.08
N ALA A 83 37.25 -28.68 -29.75
CA ALA A 83 38.63 -29.04 -29.47
C ALA A 83 39.37 -27.80 -28.92
N PRO A 84 40.04 -27.88 -27.75
CA PRO A 84 40.79 -26.76 -27.21
C PRO A 84 42.17 -26.67 -27.87
N GLY A 85 42.45 -25.56 -28.54
CA GLY A 85 43.78 -25.19 -29.03
C GLY A 85 44.27 -23.91 -28.36
N THR A 86 45.27 -24.03 -27.49
CA THR A 86 45.99 -22.92 -26.84
C THR A 86 47.28 -22.63 -27.63
N ILE A 87 47.56 -21.36 -27.98
CA ILE A 87 48.90 -20.92 -28.41
C ILE A 87 49.24 -19.56 -27.75
N PHE A 88 50.19 -19.63 -26.81
CA PHE A 88 51.22 -18.67 -26.30
C PHE A 88 50.83 -17.26 -25.81
N GLN A 89 51.06 -16.86 -24.54
CA GLN A 89 52.27 -16.68 -23.68
C GLN A 89 52.92 -15.27 -23.77
N THR A 90 53.03 -14.59 -22.62
CA THR A 90 54.23 -13.97 -21.97
C THR A 90 53.75 -12.94 -20.93
N GLU A 91 53.96 -13.17 -19.62
CA GLU A 91 55.14 -12.79 -18.80
C GLU A 91 55.20 -11.27 -18.53
N GLN A 92 55.47 -10.70 -17.34
CA GLN A 92 56.19 -11.14 -16.15
C GLN A 92 56.02 -10.07 -15.02
N ASN A 93 56.21 -10.47 -13.75
CA ASN A 93 56.95 -9.78 -12.64
C ASN A 93 56.47 -8.41 -12.06
N HIS A 94 56.64 -8.06 -10.77
CA HIS A 94 56.96 -8.72 -9.48
C HIS A 94 57.00 -7.61 -8.38
N LYS A 95 56.76 -7.99 -7.10
CA LYS A 95 57.34 -7.44 -5.83
C LYS A 95 56.86 -6.03 -5.38
N THR A 96 56.69 -5.67 -4.10
CA THR A 96 57.05 -6.18 -2.74
C THR A 96 56.25 -5.34 -1.72
N ALA A 97 55.57 -5.92 -0.72
CA ALA A 97 55.96 -6.10 0.69
C ALA A 97 56.13 -4.80 1.51
N GLU A 98 55.35 -4.61 2.59
CA GLU A 98 55.85 -4.71 3.98
C GLU A 98 54.77 -4.48 5.06
N HIS A 99 55.04 -5.09 6.21
CA HIS A 99 54.24 -5.27 7.42
C HIS A 99 54.17 -4.02 8.33
N HIS A 100 53.15 -3.94 9.19
CA HIS A 100 53.37 -3.81 10.64
C HIS A 100 52.15 -4.22 11.46
N SER A 101 52.42 -4.92 12.55
CA SER A 101 51.52 -5.57 13.51
C SER A 101 51.80 -5.03 14.92
N THR A 102 50.76 -4.77 15.72
CA THR A 102 50.72 -4.79 17.22
C THR A 102 49.25 -4.56 17.62
N SER A 103 48.46 -5.55 18.06
CA SER A 103 48.41 -6.31 19.33
C SER A 103 47.57 -5.65 20.46
N VAL A 104 46.59 -6.44 20.93
CA VAL A 104 46.00 -6.58 22.28
C VAL A 104 44.57 -6.08 22.55
N ASP A 105 43.77 -7.07 22.92
CA ASP A 105 42.46 -7.23 23.56
C ASP A 105 41.79 -6.08 24.32
N SER A 106 40.45 -6.00 24.21
CA SER A 106 39.53 -6.53 25.25
C SER A 106 38.05 -6.20 24.97
N SER A 107 37.23 -7.26 25.02
CA SER A 107 35.82 -7.34 25.48
C SER A 107 34.85 -6.15 25.26
N LYS A 108 33.76 -6.37 24.52
CA LYS A 108 32.37 -6.37 25.04
C LYS A 108 31.36 -6.62 23.92
N ALA A 109 30.41 -7.48 24.23
CA ALA A 109 29.32 -7.93 23.38
C ALA A 109 28.42 -6.77 22.92
N ALA A 110 28.15 -6.70 21.62
CA ALA A 110 27.06 -5.92 21.05
C ALA A 110 26.03 -6.89 20.46
N VAL A 111 24.89 -7.01 21.16
CA VAL A 111 23.69 -7.67 20.67
C VAL A 111 23.06 -6.73 19.64
N VAL A 112 23.16 -7.09 18.36
CA VAL A 112 22.44 -6.43 17.27
C VAL A 112 21.04 -7.03 17.22
N VAL A 113 20.06 -6.28 17.69
CA VAL A 113 18.64 -6.51 17.45
C VAL A 113 18.30 -5.79 16.15
N ASP A 114 18.08 -6.55 15.08
CA ASP A 114 17.54 -6.03 13.82
C ASP A 114 16.08 -5.57 14.02
N PRO A 115 15.71 -4.33 13.65
CA PRO A 115 14.32 -3.90 13.57
C PRO A 115 13.66 -4.40 12.28
N MET A 116 12.44 -4.93 12.44
CA MET A 116 11.60 -5.52 11.40
C MET A 116 11.41 -4.64 10.14
N PRO A 117 11.35 -5.27 8.95
CA PRO A 117 11.02 -4.61 7.70
C PRO A 117 9.51 -4.28 7.61
N GLU A 118 9.20 -3.10 7.05
CA GLU A 118 7.89 -2.78 6.49
C GLU A 118 7.62 -3.75 5.33
N ASN A 119 6.68 -4.68 5.51
CA ASN A 119 6.26 -5.61 4.47
C ASN A 119 4.76 -5.38 4.18
N ASP A 120 4.49 -4.81 3.00
CA ASP A 120 3.20 -4.90 2.34
C ASP A 120 3.03 -6.33 1.79
N ASN A 121 1.87 -6.94 2.08
CA ASN A 121 1.39 -8.28 1.68
C ASN A 121 1.77 -9.47 2.58
N ALA A 122 0.79 -9.98 3.35
CA ALA A 122 0.26 -11.35 3.23
C ALA A 122 -0.75 -11.66 4.36
N ASP A 123 -1.88 -12.25 3.94
CA ASP A 123 -2.83 -13.03 4.74
C ASP A 123 -2.15 -14.05 5.68
N VAL A 124 -2.70 -14.23 6.89
CA VAL A 124 -3.06 -15.52 7.54
C VAL A 124 -3.79 -15.23 8.87
N THR A 125 -5.09 -15.52 8.86
CA THR A 125 -5.99 -16.02 9.92
C THR A 125 -5.58 -15.93 11.40
N THR A 126 -5.99 -14.84 12.05
CA THR A 126 -6.67 -14.87 13.36
C THR A 126 -7.96 -14.07 13.20
N SER A 127 -9.10 -14.71 13.43
CA SER A 127 -10.43 -14.17 13.13
C SER A 127 -10.69 -12.87 13.89
N PRO A 128 -10.93 -11.73 13.22
CA PRO A 128 -11.27 -10.51 13.92
C PRO A 128 -12.68 -10.68 14.48
N ILE A 129 -12.84 -10.43 15.78
CA ILE A 129 -14.14 -10.00 16.30
C ILE A 129 -14.48 -8.73 15.52
N VAL A 130 -15.49 -8.81 14.64
CA VAL A 130 -16.01 -7.65 13.91
C VAL A 130 -16.75 -6.78 14.92
N LEU A 131 -15.99 -5.93 15.59
CA LEU A 131 -16.50 -4.77 16.32
C LEU A 131 -16.48 -3.61 15.31
N SER A 132 -17.58 -3.44 14.57
CA SER A 132 -17.68 -2.48 13.48
C SER A 132 -17.81 -1.02 13.92
N ASN A 133 -17.97 -0.73 15.22
CA ASN A 133 -18.26 0.64 15.66
C ASN A 133 -17.04 1.25 16.36
N SER A 134 -16.76 2.52 16.11
CA SER A 134 -15.80 3.33 16.89
C SER A 134 -16.21 3.40 18.37
N GLU A 135 -17.52 3.42 18.64
CA GLU A 135 -18.08 3.23 19.98
C GLU A 135 -17.75 1.83 20.52
N SER A 136 -17.80 0.77 19.69
CA SER A 136 -17.44 -0.60 20.10
C SER A 136 -15.95 -0.79 20.36
N ILE A 137 -15.06 -0.01 19.74
CA ILE A 137 -13.63 -0.05 20.05
C ILE A 137 -13.37 0.66 21.39
N SER A 138 -13.97 1.83 21.64
CA SER A 138 -13.93 2.48 22.97
C SER A 138 -14.66 1.65 24.05
N LEU A 139 -15.77 0.97 23.71
CA LEU A 139 -16.50 0.05 24.59
C LEU A 139 -15.82 -1.32 24.75
N ALA A 140 -14.98 -1.77 23.82
CA ALA A 140 -14.14 -2.97 23.95
C ALA A 140 -12.79 -2.67 24.61
N LEU A 141 -12.39 -1.40 24.67
CA LEU A 141 -11.24 -0.89 25.42
C LEU A 141 -11.60 -0.58 26.90
N ALA A 142 -12.89 -0.34 27.17
CA ALA A 142 -13.41 -0.09 28.52
C ALA A 142 -13.31 -1.29 29.50
N PRO A 143 -13.40 -2.57 29.09
CA PRO A 143 -13.22 -3.74 29.93
C PRO A 143 -11.81 -4.35 29.78
N LEU A 144 -10.79 -3.56 29.43
CA LEU A 144 -9.38 -3.99 29.52
C LEU A 144 -8.93 -4.32 30.97
N GLN A 145 -9.80 -4.18 31.96
CA GLN A 145 -9.53 -4.57 33.34
C GLN A 145 -9.54 -6.10 33.59
N GLN A 146 -9.93 -6.91 32.60
CA GLN A 146 -9.93 -8.39 32.73
C GLN A 146 -8.68 -9.00 32.05
N THR A 147 -8.05 -9.94 32.76
CA THR A 147 -6.76 -10.60 32.44
C THR A 147 -6.78 -11.53 31.22
N ASP A 148 -7.83 -11.51 30.40
CA ASP A 148 -8.11 -12.56 29.42
C ASP A 148 -7.65 -12.23 27.98
N TYR A 149 -6.99 -11.09 27.75
CA TYR A 149 -6.50 -10.68 26.42
C TYR A 149 -5.00 -10.99 26.25
N ASP A 150 -4.66 -11.66 25.15
CA ASP A 150 -3.27 -11.94 24.74
C ASP A 150 -2.57 -10.67 24.21
N ASP A 151 -1.24 -10.64 24.28
CA ASP A 151 -0.43 -9.48 23.92
C ASP A 151 -0.58 -9.07 22.45
N GLU A 152 -0.78 -10.03 21.54
CA GLU A 152 -1.06 -9.76 20.12
C GLU A 152 -2.41 -9.06 19.92
N GLU A 153 -3.44 -9.41 20.71
CA GLU A 153 -4.74 -8.76 20.66
C GLU A 153 -4.64 -7.31 21.14
N LEU A 154 -3.89 -7.06 22.21
CA LEU A 154 -3.64 -5.70 22.72
C LEU A 154 -2.88 -4.84 21.70
N VAL A 155 -1.88 -5.39 21.03
CA VAL A 155 -1.14 -4.69 19.96
C VAL A 155 -2.05 -4.34 18.78
N ASN A 156 -2.93 -5.27 18.37
CA ASN A 156 -3.91 -5.01 17.32
C ASN A 156 -4.95 -3.96 17.73
N ILE A 157 -5.39 -3.98 18.98
CA ILE A 157 -6.29 -2.99 19.56
C ILE A 157 -5.63 -1.59 19.55
N VAL A 158 -4.35 -1.50 19.94
CA VAL A 158 -3.57 -0.25 19.86
C VAL A 158 -3.48 0.23 18.42
N ARG A 159 -3.15 -0.66 17.48
CA ARG A 159 -3.09 -0.31 16.05
C ARG A 159 -4.41 0.29 15.57
N ARG A 160 -5.54 -0.34 15.90
CA ARG A 160 -6.88 0.17 15.57
C ARG A 160 -7.19 1.51 16.25
N PHE A 161 -6.79 1.70 17.51
CA PHE A 161 -6.93 2.97 18.21
C PHE A 161 -6.23 4.12 17.46
N TRP A 162 -5.03 3.89 16.94
CA TRP A 162 -4.31 4.88 16.11
C TRP A 162 -4.88 5.02 14.68
N GLU A 163 -5.62 4.01 14.18
CA GLU A 163 -6.32 4.09 12.90
C GLU A 163 -7.58 4.96 12.97
N ILE A 164 -8.23 5.10 14.14
CA ILE A 164 -9.38 6.00 14.36
C ILE A 164 -9.03 7.48 14.10
N ASP A 165 -7.75 7.86 14.26
CA ASP A 165 -7.26 9.21 13.95
C ASP A 165 -7.01 9.45 12.45
N ARG A 166 -7.19 8.44 11.60
CA ARG A 166 -7.07 8.61 10.14
C ARG A 166 -8.34 9.22 9.58
N VAL A 167 -8.17 10.15 8.64
CA VAL A 167 -9.26 10.62 7.79
C VAL A 167 -9.69 9.44 6.89
N PRO A 168 -10.99 9.08 6.83
CA PRO A 168 -11.45 7.95 6.03
C PRO A 168 -11.13 8.14 4.53
N ASP A 169 -10.45 7.17 3.91
CA ASP A 169 -10.23 7.11 2.47
C ASP A 169 -11.46 6.47 1.77
N ILE A 170 -11.83 6.93 0.57
CA ILE A 170 -12.90 6.31 -0.23
C ILE A 170 -12.25 5.30 -1.17
N LEU A 171 -12.50 4.02 -0.92
CA LEU A 171 -11.99 2.93 -1.76
C LEU A 171 -13.13 2.34 -2.60
N PRO A 172 -12.85 1.96 -3.86
CA PRO A 172 -13.82 1.22 -4.66
C PRO A 172 -14.07 -0.16 -4.05
N PHE A 173 -15.28 -0.72 -4.26
CA PHE A 173 -15.62 -2.04 -3.75
C PHE A 173 -14.66 -3.12 -4.25
N THR A 174 -14.23 -3.99 -3.33
CA THR A 174 -13.46 -5.19 -3.66
C THR A 174 -14.32 -6.19 -4.45
N PRO A 175 -13.72 -7.17 -5.15
CA PRO A 175 -14.48 -8.22 -5.84
C PRO A 175 -15.44 -8.98 -4.90
N GLU A 176 -15.04 -9.24 -3.66
CA GLU A 176 -15.84 -9.92 -2.64
C GLU A 176 -17.03 -9.06 -2.18
N GLU A 177 -16.82 -7.75 -2.02
CA GLU A 177 -17.88 -6.79 -1.66
C GLU A 177 -18.91 -6.67 -2.78
N ARG A 178 -18.48 -6.65 -4.05
CA ARG A 178 -19.39 -6.66 -5.21
C ARG A 178 -20.22 -7.92 -5.25
N LYS A 179 -19.61 -9.08 -5.00
CA LYS A 179 -20.34 -10.36 -4.96
C LYS A 179 -21.39 -10.41 -3.85
N CYS A 180 -21.09 -9.82 -2.69
CA CYS A 180 -22.07 -9.67 -1.61
C CYS A 180 -23.28 -8.82 -2.05
N GLU A 181 -23.02 -7.70 -2.74
CA GLU A 181 -24.08 -6.83 -3.30
C GLU A 181 -24.91 -7.54 -4.39
N GLU A 182 -24.27 -8.32 -5.26
CA GLU A 182 -24.96 -9.14 -6.25
C GLU A 182 -25.89 -10.17 -5.60
N ILE A 183 -25.43 -10.87 -4.55
CA ILE A 183 -26.26 -11.82 -3.80
C ILE A 183 -27.47 -11.10 -3.20
N TYR A 184 -27.27 -9.96 -2.55
CA TYR A 184 -28.36 -9.20 -1.92
C TYR A 184 -29.41 -8.77 -2.96
N THR A 185 -28.97 -8.12 -4.04
CA THR A 185 -29.87 -7.55 -5.06
C THR A 185 -30.67 -8.59 -5.83
N GLN A 186 -30.13 -9.79 -6.04
CA GLN A 186 -30.82 -10.86 -6.78
C GLN A 186 -31.88 -11.61 -5.96
N SER A 187 -31.82 -11.52 -4.62
CA SER A 187 -32.56 -12.44 -3.74
C SER A 187 -33.44 -11.74 -2.70
N VAL A 188 -33.24 -10.44 -2.47
CA VAL A 188 -34.04 -9.67 -1.53
C VAL A 188 -35.52 -9.69 -1.94
N SER A 189 -36.39 -9.93 -0.97
CA SER A 189 -37.85 -9.91 -1.16
C SER A 189 -38.54 -9.31 0.06
N ARG A 190 -39.85 -9.10 -0.02
CA ARG A 190 -40.64 -8.42 1.02
C ARG A 190 -41.89 -9.21 1.36
N THR A 191 -42.23 -9.28 2.64
CA THR A 191 -43.48 -9.89 3.12
C THR A 191 -44.68 -8.98 2.83
N ALA A 192 -45.90 -9.53 2.93
CA ALA A 192 -47.12 -8.75 2.88
C ALA A 192 -47.22 -7.69 4.00
N SER A 193 -46.51 -7.88 5.11
CA SER A 193 -46.42 -6.91 6.20
C SER A 193 -45.34 -5.84 5.99
N GLY A 194 -44.66 -5.84 4.84
CA GLY A 194 -43.62 -4.86 4.50
C GLY A 194 -42.20 -5.19 5.01
N ARG A 195 -41.99 -6.31 5.71
CA ARG A 195 -40.66 -6.69 6.24
C ARG A 195 -39.81 -7.33 5.15
N TYR A 196 -38.52 -7.02 5.13
CA TYR A 196 -37.58 -7.59 4.16
C TYR A 196 -37.11 -8.99 4.56
N ILE A 197 -36.92 -9.83 3.56
CA ILE A 197 -36.31 -11.16 3.64
C ILE A 197 -35.01 -11.11 2.84
N VAL A 198 -33.89 -11.45 3.50
CA VAL A 198 -32.55 -11.41 2.92
C VAL A 198 -31.84 -12.76 3.13
N PRO A 199 -31.00 -13.23 2.20
CA PRO A 199 -30.15 -14.37 2.47
C PRO A 199 -28.89 -13.97 3.26
N LEU A 200 -28.25 -14.96 3.86
CA LEU A 200 -26.88 -14.91 4.31
C LEU A 200 -25.94 -15.00 3.08
N PRO A 201 -24.99 -14.08 2.90
CA PRO A 201 -24.16 -14.00 1.70
C PRO A 201 -23.00 -15.01 1.74
N PHE A 202 -23.29 -16.28 1.49
CA PHE A 202 -22.27 -17.34 1.49
C PHE A 202 -21.28 -17.23 0.32
N HIS A 203 -20.00 -17.46 0.62
CA HIS A 203 -18.97 -17.76 -0.40
C HIS A 203 -18.56 -19.24 -0.41
N SER A 204 -18.94 -20.00 0.62
CA SER A 204 -18.76 -21.45 0.72
C SER A 204 -19.79 -22.02 1.70
N HIS A 205 -20.23 -23.26 1.50
CA HIS A 205 -21.25 -23.91 2.34
C HIS A 205 -20.70 -25.07 3.19
N GLU A 206 -19.37 -25.21 3.29
CA GLU A 206 -18.72 -26.34 3.97
C GLU A 206 -18.64 -26.16 5.49
N LEU A 207 -19.72 -26.47 6.22
CA LEU A 207 -19.73 -26.50 7.69
C LEU A 207 -19.59 -27.92 8.24
N GLY A 208 -18.87 -28.05 9.35
CA GLY A 208 -18.83 -29.27 10.14
C GLY A 208 -19.94 -29.29 11.20
N VAL A 209 -19.95 -30.37 11.99
CA VAL A 209 -20.91 -30.56 13.09
C VAL A 209 -20.57 -29.59 14.23
N SER A 210 -21.57 -28.83 14.68
CA SER A 210 -21.42 -27.79 15.74
C SER A 210 -22.22 -28.11 17.01
N CYS A 211 -23.25 -28.95 16.92
CA CYS A 211 -24.20 -29.25 18.00
C CYS A 211 -23.49 -29.66 19.32
N GLY A 212 -22.58 -30.64 19.28
CA GLY A 212 -21.89 -31.11 20.48
C GLY A 212 -21.04 -30.05 21.20
N THR A 213 -20.48 -29.09 20.46
CA THR A 213 -19.76 -27.95 21.05
C THR A 213 -20.71 -26.95 21.66
N ALA A 214 -21.81 -26.62 20.96
CA ALA A 214 -22.85 -25.74 21.48
C ALA A 214 -23.49 -26.29 22.76
N THR A 215 -23.81 -27.60 22.82
CA THR A 215 -24.37 -28.25 24.02
C THR A 215 -23.45 -28.11 25.23
N ARG A 216 -22.14 -28.37 25.07
CA ARG A 216 -21.17 -28.22 26.16
C ARG A 216 -21.08 -26.78 26.67
N GLN A 217 -21.15 -25.80 25.78
CA GLN A 217 -21.14 -24.38 26.17
C GLN A 217 -22.45 -23.97 26.85
N PHE A 218 -23.59 -24.44 26.33
CA PHE A 218 -24.91 -24.20 26.94
C PHE A 218 -24.97 -24.76 28.37
N LEU A 219 -24.51 -25.99 28.61
CA LEU A 219 -24.52 -26.57 29.97
C LEU A 219 -23.64 -25.78 30.95
N ARG A 220 -22.51 -25.22 30.50
CA ARG A 220 -21.68 -24.32 31.32
C ARG A 220 -22.39 -22.99 31.60
N LEU A 221 -23.05 -22.41 30.59
CA LEU A 221 -23.86 -21.21 30.74
C LEU A 221 -24.96 -21.46 31.79
N GLU A 222 -25.68 -22.58 31.69
CA GLU A 222 -26.76 -22.93 32.60
C GLU A 222 -26.26 -23.06 34.05
N GLN A 223 -25.12 -23.73 34.27
CA GLN A 223 -24.49 -23.80 35.60
C GLN A 223 -24.17 -22.41 36.17
N ARG A 224 -23.72 -21.47 35.32
CA ARG A 224 -23.47 -20.08 35.73
C ARG A 224 -24.78 -19.34 36.05
N LEU A 225 -25.81 -19.48 35.21
CA LEU A 225 -27.11 -18.85 35.41
C LEU A 225 -27.79 -19.36 36.70
N LEU A 226 -27.68 -20.65 37.01
CA LEU A 226 -28.20 -21.21 38.27
C LEU A 226 -27.52 -20.61 39.52
N ARG A 227 -26.27 -20.15 39.41
CA ARG A 227 -25.56 -19.44 40.50
C ARG A 227 -25.93 -17.96 40.60
N GLN A 228 -26.59 -17.39 39.58
CA GLN A 228 -26.92 -15.96 39.48
C GLN A 228 -28.41 -15.77 39.15
N PRO A 229 -29.31 -15.81 40.16
CA PRO A 229 -30.76 -15.82 39.96
C PRO A 229 -31.29 -14.63 39.15
N ASP A 230 -30.79 -13.43 39.40
CA ASP A 230 -31.22 -12.20 38.71
C ASP A 230 -30.83 -12.22 37.23
N LEU A 231 -29.60 -12.63 36.94
CA LEU A 231 -29.13 -12.81 35.57
C LEU A 231 -29.95 -13.89 34.84
N TYR A 232 -30.29 -14.99 35.53
CA TYR A 232 -31.10 -16.05 34.95
C TYR A 232 -32.54 -15.60 34.65
N ALA A 233 -33.15 -14.81 35.53
CA ALA A 233 -34.47 -14.23 35.29
C ALA A 233 -34.47 -13.34 34.04
N ALA A 234 -33.51 -12.41 33.95
CA ALA A 234 -33.35 -11.55 32.78
C ALA A 234 -33.07 -12.34 31.49
N TYR A 235 -32.27 -13.42 31.56
CA TYR A 235 -31.99 -14.27 30.40
C TYR A 235 -33.24 -15.01 29.92
N ARG A 236 -34.06 -15.55 30.84
CA ARG A 236 -35.32 -16.22 30.48
C ARG A 236 -36.30 -15.24 29.85
N GLU A 237 -36.39 -14.02 30.37
CA GLU A 237 -37.23 -12.97 29.80
C GLU A 237 -36.79 -12.62 28.38
N PHE A 238 -35.49 -12.44 28.15
CA PHE A 238 -34.92 -12.23 26.81
C PHE A 238 -35.29 -13.36 25.84
N MET A 239 -35.10 -14.62 26.25
CA MET A 239 -35.41 -15.78 25.40
C MET A 239 -36.92 -15.90 25.17
N ARG A 240 -37.76 -15.54 26.14
CA ARG A 240 -39.21 -15.51 25.97
C ARG A 240 -39.64 -14.44 24.97
N ASP A 241 -39.10 -13.23 25.08
CA ASP A 241 -39.35 -12.15 24.11
C ASP A 241 -38.95 -12.56 22.68
N TYR A 242 -37.81 -13.24 22.49
CA TYR A 242 -37.42 -13.78 21.19
C TYR A 242 -38.43 -14.77 20.60
N LEU A 243 -39.02 -15.62 21.45
CA LEU A 243 -40.01 -16.61 21.03
C LEU A 243 -41.37 -15.95 20.73
N GLU A 244 -41.88 -15.14 21.65
CA GLU A 244 -43.20 -14.49 21.55
C GLU A 244 -43.26 -13.49 20.38
N SER A 245 -42.17 -12.75 20.16
CA SER A 245 -42.03 -11.82 19.03
C SER A 245 -41.71 -12.53 17.69
N LYS A 246 -41.71 -13.88 17.67
CA LYS A 246 -41.42 -14.73 16.50
C LYS A 246 -40.05 -14.51 15.85
N HIS A 247 -39.09 -13.95 16.60
CA HIS A 247 -37.70 -13.80 16.16
C HIS A 247 -36.92 -15.12 16.22
N MET A 248 -37.43 -16.09 16.97
CA MET A 248 -37.02 -17.48 16.89
C MET A 248 -38.24 -18.41 16.92
N GLU A 249 -38.07 -19.64 16.47
CA GLU A 249 -39.09 -20.68 16.54
C GLU A 249 -38.48 -22.02 16.96
N PRO A 250 -39.24 -22.88 17.66
CA PRO A 250 -38.76 -24.19 18.03
C PRO A 250 -38.61 -25.06 16.77
N VAL A 251 -37.63 -25.94 16.80
CA VAL A 251 -37.39 -26.96 15.78
C VAL A 251 -37.38 -28.30 16.48
N ASP A 252 -38.18 -29.23 16.00
CA ASP A 252 -38.06 -30.63 16.39
C ASP A 252 -37.24 -31.37 15.32
N PRO A 253 -36.00 -31.78 15.64
CA PRO A 253 -35.13 -32.45 14.69
C PRO A 253 -35.70 -33.76 14.12
N ASN A 254 -36.68 -34.35 14.79
CA ASN A 254 -37.29 -35.62 14.38
C ASN A 254 -38.41 -35.43 13.34
N THR A 255 -39.08 -34.27 13.36
CA THR A 255 -40.21 -33.98 12.46
C THR A 255 -39.84 -33.04 11.32
N GLU A 256 -38.80 -32.22 11.49
CA GLU A 256 -38.23 -31.35 10.46
C GLU A 256 -36.73 -31.64 10.24
N PRO A 257 -36.38 -32.71 9.49
CA PRO A 257 -34.97 -32.99 9.18
C PRO A 257 -34.40 -31.86 8.31
N PRO A 258 -33.20 -31.34 8.62
CA PRO A 258 -32.63 -30.23 7.88
C PRO A 258 -32.16 -30.67 6.49
N GLU A 259 -32.28 -29.80 5.49
CA GLU A 259 -31.82 -30.06 4.11
C GLU A 259 -30.28 -30.16 4.01
N TYR A 260 -29.57 -29.59 4.98
CA TYR A 260 -28.11 -29.55 5.07
C TYR A 260 -27.67 -29.56 6.54
N GLU A 261 -26.37 -29.72 6.82
CA GLU A 261 -25.86 -29.75 8.19
C GLU A 261 -26.15 -28.42 8.92
N PRO A 262 -26.99 -28.43 9.98
CA PRO A 262 -27.35 -27.21 10.69
C PRO A 262 -26.19 -26.69 11.54
N TYR A 263 -26.12 -25.38 11.69
CA TYR A 263 -25.10 -24.74 12.51
C TYR A 263 -25.71 -24.18 13.80
N TYR A 264 -25.18 -24.64 14.92
CA TYR A 264 -25.58 -24.25 16.27
C TYR A 264 -24.66 -23.16 16.79
N ILE A 265 -25.20 -21.95 16.95
CA ILE A 265 -24.52 -20.78 17.45
C ILE A 265 -24.54 -20.80 18.98
N PRO A 266 -23.39 -20.90 19.67
CA PRO A 266 -23.35 -20.73 21.11
C PRO A 266 -23.69 -19.28 21.49
N HIS A 267 -24.30 -19.09 22.65
CA HIS A 267 -24.66 -17.76 23.15
C HIS A 267 -24.30 -17.57 24.61
N HIS A 268 -24.09 -16.32 25.04
CA HIS A 268 -23.75 -15.99 26.42
C HIS A 268 -24.23 -14.59 26.79
N ALA A 269 -24.29 -14.29 28.09
CA ALA A 269 -24.66 -12.98 28.61
C ALA A 269 -23.45 -12.04 28.67
N VAL A 270 -23.63 -10.81 28.20
CA VAL A 270 -22.77 -9.67 28.52
C VAL A 270 -23.58 -8.72 29.41
N HIS A 271 -23.07 -8.47 30.60
CA HIS A 271 -23.66 -7.63 31.63
C HIS A 271 -22.52 -6.92 32.36
N ARG A 272 -22.59 -5.59 32.50
CA ARG A 272 -21.62 -4.85 33.32
C ARG A 272 -22.07 -4.91 34.78
N PRO A 273 -21.15 -5.06 35.75
CA PRO A 273 -21.50 -5.16 37.17
C PRO A 273 -22.40 -4.01 37.67
N ASP A 274 -22.22 -2.82 37.11
CA ASP A 274 -22.94 -1.59 37.49
C ASP A 274 -24.24 -1.37 36.71
N ASP A 275 -24.52 -2.17 35.67
CA ASP A 275 -25.74 -2.03 34.87
C ASP A 275 -26.90 -2.78 35.56
N PRO A 276 -28.13 -2.22 35.60
CA PRO A 276 -29.28 -2.95 36.10
C PRO A 276 -29.52 -4.21 35.27
N PRO A 277 -30.11 -5.29 35.84
CA PRO A 277 -30.35 -6.56 35.15
C PRO A 277 -31.15 -6.41 33.83
N THR A 278 -31.96 -5.35 33.73
CA THR A 278 -32.75 -4.98 32.53
C THR A 278 -31.91 -4.59 31.32
N LYS A 279 -30.62 -4.27 31.50
CA LYS A 279 -29.68 -3.94 30.40
C LYS A 279 -28.89 -5.16 29.89
N LEU A 280 -29.33 -6.38 30.20
CA LEU A 280 -28.72 -7.63 29.70
C LEU A 280 -28.66 -7.66 28.16
N ARG A 281 -27.50 -8.04 27.61
CA ARG A 281 -27.33 -8.36 26.18
C ARG A 281 -26.87 -9.81 26.01
N VAL A 282 -27.60 -10.59 25.21
CA VAL A 282 -27.22 -11.97 24.89
C VAL A 282 -26.43 -12.00 23.59
N VAL A 283 -25.16 -12.36 23.61
CA VAL A 283 -24.31 -12.37 22.42
C VAL A 283 -24.31 -13.75 21.77
N PHE A 284 -24.57 -13.81 20.46
CA PHE A 284 -24.50 -15.01 19.64
C PHE A 284 -23.13 -15.13 18.96
N ASN A 285 -22.37 -16.19 19.26
CA ASN A 285 -21.00 -16.37 18.79
C ASN A 285 -20.93 -17.20 17.49
N ALA A 286 -21.23 -16.57 16.35
CA ALA A 286 -21.15 -17.20 15.03
C ALA A 286 -19.70 -17.44 14.54
N SER A 287 -18.69 -17.06 15.34
CA SER A 287 -17.27 -17.33 15.08
C SER A 287 -16.79 -18.64 15.69
N CYS A 288 -17.63 -19.37 16.43
CA CYS A 288 -17.24 -20.63 17.06
C CYS A 288 -16.91 -21.73 16.02
N PRO A 289 -15.71 -22.33 16.02
CA PRO A 289 -15.37 -23.37 15.04
C PRO A 289 -16.26 -24.61 15.18
N SER A 290 -16.71 -25.13 14.05
CA SER A 290 -17.34 -26.44 13.95
C SER A 290 -16.29 -27.57 13.91
N SER A 291 -16.71 -28.83 13.80
CA SER A 291 -15.81 -29.99 13.80
C SER A 291 -14.72 -29.97 12.70
N ASN A 292 -14.92 -29.20 11.62
CA ASN A 292 -13.95 -29.06 10.53
C ASN A 292 -13.05 -27.81 10.67
N GLY A 293 -13.12 -27.08 11.80
CA GLY A 293 -12.35 -25.87 12.07
C GLY A 293 -12.91 -24.58 11.45
N LYS A 294 -13.96 -24.66 10.62
CA LYS A 294 -14.64 -23.48 10.03
C LYS A 294 -15.83 -23.05 10.89
N SER A 295 -16.12 -21.75 10.90
CA SER A 295 -17.28 -21.13 11.58
C SER A 295 -18.22 -20.48 10.58
N LEU A 296 -19.45 -20.14 10.98
CA LEU A 296 -20.40 -19.45 10.09
C LEU A 296 -19.80 -18.15 9.55
N ASN A 297 -19.17 -17.35 10.41
CA ASN A 297 -18.54 -16.09 10.01
C ASN A 297 -17.40 -16.25 9.01
N SER A 298 -16.70 -17.40 9.02
CA SER A 298 -15.63 -17.68 8.04
C SER A 298 -16.12 -18.07 6.64
N LEU A 299 -17.43 -18.23 6.47
CA LEU A 299 -18.06 -18.67 5.22
C LEU A 299 -18.93 -17.59 4.56
N LEU A 300 -19.12 -16.47 5.24
CA LEU A 300 -19.95 -15.37 4.80
C LEU A 300 -19.09 -14.22 4.29
N HIS A 301 -19.52 -13.61 3.18
CA HIS A 301 -19.01 -12.31 2.78
C HIS A 301 -19.43 -11.27 3.84
N VAL A 302 -18.47 -10.47 4.33
CA VAL A 302 -18.74 -9.39 5.30
C VAL A 302 -19.63 -8.30 4.67
N GLY A 303 -19.46 -8.05 3.37
CA GLY A 303 -20.11 -6.97 2.65
C GLY A 303 -19.40 -5.62 2.81
N PRO A 304 -19.66 -4.66 1.92
CA PRO A 304 -19.03 -3.34 1.96
C PRO A 304 -19.44 -2.55 3.21
N LYS A 305 -18.54 -1.69 3.69
CA LYS A 305 -18.84 -0.76 4.79
C LYS A 305 -19.75 0.37 4.30
N LEU A 306 -21.06 0.19 4.46
CA LEU A 306 -22.08 1.20 4.13
C LEU A 306 -22.29 2.27 5.21
N GLN A 307 -21.76 2.03 6.42
CA GLN A 307 -21.94 2.91 7.56
C GLN A 307 -21.32 4.28 7.32
N ALA A 308 -22.12 5.33 7.52
CA ALA A 308 -21.64 6.71 7.48
C ALA A 308 -20.62 6.96 8.60
N ASP A 309 -19.68 7.86 8.35
CA ASP A 309 -18.69 8.25 9.34
C ASP A 309 -19.33 9.12 10.43
N ILE A 310 -19.07 8.82 11.71
CA ILE A 310 -19.65 9.55 12.85
C ILE A 310 -19.32 11.04 12.77
N SER A 311 -18.11 11.41 12.37
CA SER A 311 -17.72 12.83 12.28
C SER A 311 -18.53 13.56 11.21
N THR A 312 -18.81 12.90 10.08
CA THR A 312 -19.70 13.44 9.04
C THR A 312 -21.12 13.65 9.56
N LEU A 313 -21.68 12.67 10.26
CA LEU A 313 -23.04 12.76 10.80
C LEU A 313 -23.18 13.85 11.85
N LEU A 314 -22.22 13.93 12.78
CA LEU A 314 -22.20 15.00 13.78
C LEU A 314 -22.08 16.37 13.12
N LEU A 315 -21.21 16.54 12.11
CA LEU A 315 -21.09 17.82 11.40
C LEU A 315 -22.38 18.21 10.68
N ARG A 316 -23.08 17.27 10.02
CA ARG A 316 -24.41 17.53 9.41
C ARG A 316 -25.46 17.85 10.47
N PHE A 317 -25.46 17.10 11.57
CA PHE A 317 -26.35 17.37 12.70
C PHE A 317 -26.17 18.79 13.25
N ARG A 318 -24.97 19.36 13.16
CA ARG A 318 -24.67 20.75 13.56
C ARG A 318 -25.18 21.83 12.60
N THR A 319 -25.52 21.51 11.34
CA THR A 319 -25.98 22.52 10.37
C THR A 319 -27.47 22.84 10.50
N HIS A 320 -28.24 21.95 11.13
CA HIS A 320 -29.69 22.09 11.24
C HIS A 320 -30.10 22.94 12.44
N ARG A 321 -31.00 23.91 12.26
CA ARG A 321 -31.46 24.75 13.38
C ARG A 321 -32.35 23.97 14.35
N TYR A 322 -33.32 23.23 13.82
CA TYR A 322 -34.22 22.36 14.57
C TYR A 322 -33.87 20.92 14.31
N VAL A 323 -33.55 20.18 15.36
CA VAL A 323 -33.05 18.80 15.27
C VAL A 323 -33.88 17.85 16.09
N PHE A 324 -33.89 16.58 15.67
CA PHE A 324 -34.37 15.48 16.47
C PHE A 324 -33.52 14.23 16.26
N THR A 325 -33.52 13.38 17.27
CA THR A 325 -32.86 12.08 17.24
C THR A 325 -33.86 10.99 17.55
N ALA A 326 -33.71 9.83 16.92
CA ALA A 326 -34.52 8.65 17.19
C ALA A 326 -33.70 7.37 16.98
N ASP A 327 -34.18 6.25 17.51
CA ASP A 327 -33.56 4.93 17.43
C ASP A 327 -34.53 3.96 16.74
N ILE A 328 -34.02 3.15 15.80
CA ILE A 328 -34.80 2.08 15.19
C ILE A 328 -34.90 0.91 16.17
N ARG A 329 -36.12 0.67 16.64
CA ARG A 329 -36.41 -0.39 17.61
C ARG A 329 -35.98 -1.75 17.06
N GLN A 330 -34.92 -2.29 17.65
CA GLN A 330 -34.43 -3.64 17.39
C GLN A 330 -34.18 -3.88 15.88
N MET A 331 -33.54 -2.92 15.21
CA MET A 331 -33.31 -2.87 13.76
C MET A 331 -33.05 -4.24 13.11
N TYR A 332 -32.04 -4.99 13.58
CA TYR A 332 -31.68 -6.31 13.03
C TYR A 332 -32.84 -7.32 13.09
N ARG A 333 -33.62 -7.30 14.18
CA ARG A 333 -34.76 -8.21 14.40
C ARG A 333 -35.94 -7.90 13.49
N GLN A 334 -35.96 -6.75 12.81
CA GLN A 334 -36.99 -6.43 11.82
C GLN A 334 -36.71 -7.06 10.45
N ILE A 335 -35.49 -7.52 10.20
CA ILE A 335 -35.09 -8.13 8.93
C ILE A 335 -35.13 -9.65 9.05
N LEU A 336 -35.90 -10.31 8.20
CA LEU A 336 -36.01 -11.77 8.18
C LEU A 336 -34.86 -12.37 7.38
N VAL A 337 -34.38 -13.53 7.82
CA VAL A 337 -33.47 -14.35 7.03
C VAL A 337 -34.28 -15.33 6.19
N ASP A 338 -33.83 -15.57 4.97
CA ASP A 338 -34.44 -16.53 4.05
C ASP A 338 -34.64 -17.90 4.72
N ARG A 339 -35.83 -18.50 4.53
CA ARG A 339 -36.22 -19.73 5.22
C ARG A 339 -35.26 -20.88 4.93
N SER A 340 -34.72 -20.96 3.71
CA SER A 340 -33.76 -21.99 3.30
C SER A 340 -32.40 -21.86 3.98
N GLN A 341 -32.15 -20.79 4.75
CA GLN A 341 -30.84 -20.54 5.36
C GLN A 341 -30.90 -20.39 6.89
N ARG A 342 -32.11 -20.41 7.49
CA ARG A 342 -32.29 -20.24 8.95
C ARG A 342 -31.64 -21.34 9.78
N ASP A 343 -31.47 -22.53 9.23
CA ASP A 343 -30.84 -23.65 9.93
C ASP A 343 -29.33 -23.47 10.12
N TYR A 344 -28.72 -22.45 9.52
CA TYR A 344 -27.38 -21.99 9.88
C TYR A 344 -27.36 -21.12 11.15
N GLN A 345 -28.52 -20.78 11.72
CA GLN A 345 -28.66 -19.97 12.93
C GLN A 345 -29.48 -20.70 14.00
N ARG A 346 -29.15 -21.98 14.27
CA ARG A 346 -29.77 -22.72 15.37
C ARG A 346 -29.13 -22.38 16.72
N ILE A 347 -29.88 -22.50 17.80
CA ILE A 347 -29.41 -22.33 19.19
C ILE A 347 -30.05 -23.39 20.09
N LEU A 348 -29.49 -23.58 21.29
CA LEU A 348 -29.95 -24.55 22.28
C LEU A 348 -30.39 -23.83 23.55
N TRP A 349 -31.63 -24.09 23.99
CA TRP A 349 -32.15 -23.46 25.20
C TRP A 349 -33.21 -24.34 25.88
N ARG A 350 -33.39 -24.16 27.20
CA ARG A 350 -34.53 -24.66 27.97
C ARG A 350 -34.88 -23.67 29.08
N PHE A 351 -36.17 -23.53 29.36
CA PHE A 351 -36.66 -22.58 30.36
C PHE A 351 -36.58 -23.10 31.81
N SER A 352 -36.41 -24.41 31.97
CA SER A 352 -36.20 -25.08 33.27
C SER A 352 -35.10 -26.14 33.12
N SER A 353 -34.32 -26.34 34.18
CA SER A 353 -33.27 -27.38 34.24
C SER A 353 -33.81 -28.80 34.14
N ASP A 354 -35.10 -28.99 34.46
CA ASP A 354 -35.76 -30.29 34.43
C ASP A 354 -36.36 -30.60 33.07
N ALA A 355 -36.44 -29.60 32.18
CA ALA A 355 -36.93 -29.77 30.83
C ALA A 355 -35.83 -30.32 29.89
N PRO A 356 -36.20 -31.04 28.81
CA PRO A 356 -35.25 -31.39 27.77
C PRO A 356 -34.70 -30.14 27.07
N ILE A 357 -33.44 -30.20 26.62
CA ILE A 357 -32.86 -29.14 25.80
C ILE A 357 -33.64 -29.06 24.50
N THR A 358 -34.16 -27.86 24.20
CA THR A 358 -34.93 -27.61 22.98
C THR A 358 -34.06 -26.91 21.95
N HIS A 359 -34.27 -27.25 20.67
CA HIS A 359 -33.60 -26.63 19.55
C HIS A 359 -34.46 -25.47 19.04
N PHE A 360 -33.85 -24.31 18.83
CA PHE A 360 -34.51 -23.16 18.23
C PHE A 360 -33.75 -22.74 16.97
N ARG A 361 -34.45 -22.20 15.97
CA ARG A 361 -33.82 -21.50 14.84
C ARG A 361 -34.17 -20.03 14.89
N LEU A 362 -33.17 -19.17 14.67
CA LEU A 362 -33.36 -17.74 14.59
C LEU A 362 -33.92 -17.36 13.22
N ASN A 363 -34.96 -16.52 13.21
CA ASN A 363 -35.69 -16.13 12.00
C ASN A 363 -35.18 -14.83 11.38
N THR A 364 -34.41 -14.05 12.12
CA THR A 364 -34.01 -12.70 11.75
C THR A 364 -32.51 -12.57 11.59
N VAL A 365 -32.07 -11.47 10.98
CA VAL A 365 -30.66 -11.11 10.99
C VAL A 365 -30.22 -10.95 12.44
N THR A 366 -29.16 -11.66 12.82
CA THR A 366 -28.71 -11.75 14.20
C THR A 366 -27.35 -11.08 14.33
N TYR A 367 -27.19 -10.25 15.35
CA TYR A 367 -25.90 -9.63 15.68
C TYR A 367 -24.90 -10.70 16.16
N GLY A 368 -23.63 -10.52 15.81
CA GLY A 368 -22.60 -11.54 15.98
C GLY A 368 -22.27 -12.31 14.68
N VAL A 369 -23.12 -12.18 13.65
CA VAL A 369 -22.82 -12.59 12.28
C VAL A 369 -22.08 -11.47 11.53
N THR A 370 -21.01 -11.79 10.81
CA THR A 370 -20.13 -10.81 10.14
C THR A 370 -20.85 -9.94 9.11
N SER A 371 -21.81 -10.51 8.37
CA SER A 371 -22.57 -9.81 7.33
C SER A 371 -23.74 -8.97 7.87
N ALA A 372 -24.10 -9.11 9.15
CA ALA A 372 -25.31 -8.50 9.71
C ALA A 372 -25.34 -6.97 9.58
N PRO A 373 -24.26 -6.21 9.86
CA PRO A 373 -24.28 -4.74 9.72
C PRO A 373 -24.54 -4.28 8.28
N TYR A 374 -23.91 -4.96 7.31
CA TYR A 374 -24.13 -4.69 5.90
C TYR A 374 -25.58 -4.98 5.50
N LEU A 375 -26.10 -6.16 5.84
CA LEU A 375 -27.48 -6.54 5.53
C LEU A 375 -28.49 -5.56 6.12
N ALA A 376 -28.23 -5.08 7.35
CA ALA A 376 -29.12 -4.15 8.03
C ALA A 376 -29.18 -2.78 7.33
N LEU A 377 -28.03 -2.15 7.10
CA LEU A 377 -27.95 -0.85 6.43
C LEU A 377 -28.39 -0.93 4.96
N ARG A 378 -27.99 -1.99 4.25
CA ARG A 378 -28.39 -2.17 2.84
C ARG A 378 -29.89 -2.32 2.68
N THR A 379 -30.57 -2.89 3.68
CA THR A 379 -32.03 -3.01 3.71
C THR A 379 -32.71 -1.66 3.90
N LEU A 380 -32.16 -0.76 4.72
CA LEU A 380 -32.67 0.61 4.79
C LEU A 380 -32.48 1.37 3.48
N HIS A 381 -31.33 1.19 2.82
CA HIS A 381 -31.11 1.75 1.47
C HIS A 381 -32.08 1.14 0.44
N GLN A 382 -32.40 -0.15 0.56
CA GLN A 382 -33.40 -0.80 -0.29
C GLN A 382 -34.80 -0.20 -0.06
N LEU A 383 -35.18 0.02 1.19
CA LEU A 383 -36.44 0.68 1.54
C LEU A 383 -36.51 2.11 0.99
N ALA A 384 -35.42 2.87 1.07
CA ALA A 384 -35.31 4.19 0.46
C ALA A 384 -35.44 4.14 -1.07
N ALA A 385 -34.95 3.08 -1.71
CA ALA A 385 -35.08 2.88 -3.16
C ALA A 385 -36.51 2.46 -3.58
N ASP A 386 -37.14 1.58 -2.80
CA ASP A 386 -38.45 1.01 -3.13
C ASP A 386 -39.61 1.99 -2.87
N GLU A 387 -39.54 2.75 -1.77
CA GLU A 387 -40.65 3.58 -1.29
C GLU A 387 -40.29 5.08 -1.17
N GLY A 388 -39.00 5.42 -1.21
CA GLY A 388 -38.53 6.77 -0.89
C GLY A 388 -38.95 7.85 -1.89
N ASP A 389 -39.38 7.49 -3.10
CA ASP A 389 -39.90 8.47 -4.07
C ASP A 389 -41.21 9.14 -3.58
N LYS A 390 -41.94 8.49 -2.67
CA LYS A 390 -43.13 9.05 -2.01
C LYS A 390 -42.75 10.02 -0.87
N TYR A 391 -41.54 9.91 -0.35
CA TYR A 391 -41.06 10.57 0.87
C TYR A 391 -39.65 11.16 0.65
N PRO A 392 -39.53 12.21 -0.17
CA PRO A 392 -38.23 12.70 -0.64
C PRO A 392 -37.32 13.23 0.48
N LEU A 393 -37.88 13.83 1.53
CA LEU A 393 -37.11 14.33 2.68
C LEU A 393 -36.58 13.14 3.48
N ALA A 394 -37.44 12.16 3.78
CA ALA A 394 -37.05 10.95 4.50
C ALA A 394 -36.05 10.10 3.73
N LYS A 395 -36.21 9.97 2.40
CA LYS A 395 -35.24 9.28 1.53
C LYS A 395 -33.86 9.89 1.64
N THR A 396 -33.79 11.22 1.63
CA THR A 396 -32.54 11.97 1.73
C THR A 396 -31.90 11.77 3.11
N ALA A 397 -32.68 11.90 4.18
CA ALA A 397 -32.21 11.67 5.55
C ALA A 397 -31.74 10.22 5.78
N LEU A 398 -32.52 9.23 5.34
CA LEU A 398 -32.18 7.80 5.52
C LEU A 398 -30.88 7.40 4.79
N SER A 399 -30.57 8.06 3.68
CA SER A 399 -29.35 7.79 2.90
C SER A 399 -28.10 8.47 3.49
N ASN A 400 -28.26 9.49 4.33
CA ASN A 400 -27.18 10.42 4.68
C ASN A 400 -26.99 10.66 6.18
N GLU A 401 -28.02 10.42 7.00
CA GLU A 401 -28.13 10.94 8.37
C GLU A 401 -28.43 9.84 9.40
N ILE A 402 -28.26 8.56 8.98
CA ILE A 402 -28.40 7.40 9.86
C ILE A 402 -27.05 6.75 10.16
N TYR A 403 -26.89 6.34 11.42
CA TYR A 403 -25.78 5.53 11.90
C TYR A 403 -26.31 4.23 12.49
N VAL A 404 -26.31 3.15 11.69
CA VAL A 404 -26.89 1.86 12.12
C VAL A 404 -28.36 2.07 12.52
N ASP A 405 -28.68 2.03 13.81
CA ASP A 405 -29.99 2.20 14.41
C ASP A 405 -30.28 3.65 14.85
N ASP A 406 -29.25 4.47 15.05
CA ASP A 406 -29.40 5.87 15.46
C ASP A 406 -29.63 6.81 14.27
N LEU A 407 -30.72 7.59 14.32
CA LEU A 407 -31.06 8.64 13.38
C LEU A 407 -30.77 10.02 13.98
N LEU A 408 -29.98 10.84 13.29
CA LEU A 408 -29.63 12.21 13.72
C LEU A 408 -29.89 13.19 12.57
N THR A 409 -31.02 13.89 12.59
CA THR A 409 -31.47 14.73 11.47
C THR A 409 -32.10 16.04 11.95
N GLY A 410 -32.41 16.93 11.01
CA GLY A 410 -33.05 18.21 11.30
C GLY A 410 -33.32 19.05 10.05
N CYS A 411 -33.85 20.25 10.28
CA CYS A 411 -34.13 21.23 9.24
C CYS A 411 -33.87 22.67 9.74
N ALA A 412 -33.91 23.64 8.83
CA ALA A 412 -33.81 25.07 9.15
C ALA A 412 -35.12 25.62 9.77
N SER A 413 -36.28 25.07 9.42
CA SER A 413 -37.58 25.48 9.94
C SER A 413 -38.28 24.37 10.75
N ILE A 414 -39.12 24.76 11.72
CA ILE A 414 -39.90 23.81 12.53
C ILE A 414 -40.91 23.06 11.66
N SER A 415 -41.52 23.73 10.68
CA SER A 415 -42.52 23.12 9.79
C SER A 415 -41.89 22.00 8.95
N ASP A 416 -40.72 22.26 8.37
CA ASP A 416 -40.01 21.26 7.57
C ASP A 416 -39.54 20.09 8.45
N ALA A 417 -39.08 20.37 9.68
CA ALA A 417 -38.69 19.33 10.63
C ALA A 417 -39.87 18.44 11.04
N LEU A 418 -41.08 18.99 11.23
CA LEU A 418 -42.28 18.20 11.48
C LEU A 418 -42.67 17.33 10.28
N HIS A 419 -42.58 17.89 9.07
CA HIS A 419 -42.88 17.15 7.84
C HIS A 419 -41.88 16.01 7.61
N LEU A 420 -40.58 16.29 7.75
CA LEU A 420 -39.51 15.29 7.68
C LEU A 420 -39.71 14.18 8.71
N ARG A 421 -40.07 14.52 9.96
CA ARG A 421 -40.39 13.55 11.01
C ARG A 421 -41.52 12.61 10.59
N GLN A 422 -42.59 13.15 10.02
CA GLN A 422 -43.73 12.37 9.57
C GLN A 422 -43.35 11.45 8.40
N GLU A 423 -42.69 11.99 7.37
CA GLU A 423 -42.20 11.19 6.24
C GLU A 423 -41.30 10.03 6.70
N LEU A 424 -40.42 10.27 7.68
CA LEU A 424 -39.53 9.24 8.23
C LEU A 424 -40.30 8.14 8.96
N GLN A 425 -41.31 8.51 9.76
CA GLN A 425 -42.17 7.55 10.43
C GLN A 425 -42.91 6.68 9.42
N GLU A 426 -43.48 7.27 8.37
CA GLU A 426 -44.24 6.56 7.33
C GLU A 426 -43.33 5.66 6.47
N LEU A 427 -42.19 6.17 6.01
CA LEU A 427 -41.22 5.41 5.21
C LEU A 427 -40.67 4.21 5.99
N LEU A 428 -40.18 4.44 7.22
CA LEU A 428 -39.58 3.36 8.02
C LEU A 428 -40.63 2.33 8.46
N MET A 429 -41.84 2.77 8.80
CA MET A 429 -42.94 1.85 9.13
C MET A 429 -43.38 1.02 7.94
N ALA A 430 -43.28 1.53 6.70
CA ALA A 430 -43.50 0.70 5.51
C ALA A 430 -42.56 -0.51 5.52
N GLY A 431 -41.31 -0.36 5.93
CA GLY A 431 -40.34 -1.46 6.08
C GLY A 431 -40.46 -2.27 7.38
N GLY A 432 -41.39 -1.92 8.28
CA GLY A 432 -41.52 -2.50 9.62
C GLY A 432 -40.49 -1.99 10.64
N PHE A 433 -39.83 -0.86 10.37
CA PHE A 433 -38.83 -0.24 11.24
C PHE A 433 -39.48 0.85 12.12
N GLU A 434 -39.83 0.51 13.35
CA GLU A 434 -40.44 1.46 14.29
C GLU A 434 -39.39 2.37 14.94
N LEU A 435 -39.62 3.69 14.92
CA LEU A 435 -38.77 4.68 15.60
C LEU A 435 -39.19 4.92 17.06
N ARG A 436 -38.21 4.86 17.97
CA ARG A 436 -38.34 5.07 19.42
C ARG A 436 -37.24 6.01 19.95
N LYS A 437 -37.24 6.26 21.27
CA LYS A 437 -36.27 7.09 22.00
C LYS A 437 -36.10 8.50 21.41
N TRP A 438 -37.21 9.13 21.04
CA TRP A 438 -37.22 10.47 20.45
C TRP A 438 -36.66 11.53 21.41
N ALA A 439 -35.82 12.42 20.90
CA ALA A 439 -35.35 13.61 21.60
C ALA A 439 -35.16 14.77 20.60
N SER A 440 -35.26 16.01 21.06
CA SER A 440 -35.18 17.20 20.20
C SER A 440 -34.74 18.43 20.98
N ASN A 441 -34.10 19.40 20.31
CA ASN A 441 -33.81 20.72 20.89
C ASN A 441 -35.04 21.63 20.97
N HIS A 442 -36.19 21.24 20.40
CA HIS A 442 -37.41 22.03 20.44
C HIS A 442 -38.63 21.18 20.84
N PRO A 443 -39.39 21.57 21.88
CA PRO A 443 -40.44 20.72 22.45
C PRO A 443 -41.58 20.41 21.47
N THR A 444 -41.89 21.31 20.53
CA THR A 444 -42.93 21.09 19.50
C THR A 444 -42.69 19.84 18.66
N LEU A 445 -41.43 19.44 18.45
CA LEU A 445 -41.11 18.23 17.67
C LEU A 445 -41.46 16.93 18.41
N LEU A 446 -41.76 17.01 19.72
CA LEU A 446 -42.10 15.86 20.57
C LEU A 446 -43.57 15.83 20.99
N GLN A 447 -44.37 16.86 20.70
CA GLN A 447 -45.75 16.99 21.21
C GLN A 447 -46.67 15.85 20.77
N ASP A 448 -46.55 15.39 19.52
CA ASP A 448 -47.40 14.33 18.96
C ASP A 448 -46.82 12.92 19.17
N ILE A 449 -45.70 12.81 19.89
CA ILE A 449 -45.02 11.54 20.11
C ILE A 449 -45.46 10.98 21.46
N PRO A 450 -45.90 9.70 21.54
CA PRO A 450 -46.26 9.09 22.81
C PRO A 450 -45.10 9.20 23.83
N PRO A 451 -45.37 9.52 25.11
CA PRO A 451 -44.31 9.65 26.12
C PRO A 451 -43.39 8.42 26.23
N ASP A 452 -43.93 7.21 26.04
CA ASP A 452 -43.19 5.95 26.07
C ASP A 452 -42.27 5.74 24.84
N HIS A 453 -42.44 6.55 23.80
CA HIS A 453 -41.58 6.58 22.62
C HIS A 453 -40.50 7.66 22.76
N CYS A 454 -40.64 8.63 23.67
CA CYS A 454 -39.63 9.65 23.94
C CYS A 454 -38.51 9.08 24.81
N ARG A 455 -37.32 9.66 24.71
CA ARG A 455 -36.19 9.28 25.56
C ARG A 455 -36.44 9.79 26.97
N GLN A 456 -36.39 8.89 27.96
CA GLN A 456 -36.51 9.28 29.35
C GLN A 456 -35.32 10.16 29.74
N MET A 457 -35.62 11.37 30.24
CA MET A 457 -34.67 12.39 30.66
C MET A 457 -34.05 12.07 32.03
N VAL A 458 -33.40 10.92 32.15
CA VAL A 458 -32.68 10.53 33.36
C VAL A 458 -31.20 10.79 33.14
N SER A 459 -30.55 11.58 34.01
CA SER A 459 -29.09 11.65 34.06
C SER A 459 -28.54 10.28 34.41
N GLU A 460 -28.22 9.47 33.39
CA GLU A 460 -27.67 8.11 33.56
C GLU A 460 -26.25 8.11 34.12
N ASP A 461 -25.60 9.29 34.29
CA ASP A 461 -24.25 9.42 34.80
C ASP A 461 -24.22 10.11 36.17
N PRO A 462 -23.84 9.41 37.27
CA PRO A 462 -23.70 10.00 38.61
C PRO A 462 -22.75 11.20 38.67
N LEU A 463 -21.86 11.36 37.69
CA LEU A 463 -20.91 12.48 37.61
C LEU A 463 -21.52 13.76 37.01
N LEU A 464 -22.76 13.70 36.53
CA LEU A 464 -23.47 14.82 35.88
C LEU A 464 -24.75 15.21 36.64
N LEU A 465 -24.87 14.82 37.92
CA LEU A 465 -26.06 14.99 38.75
C LEU A 465 -26.54 16.44 38.91
N ASP A 466 -25.65 17.42 38.77
CA ASP A 466 -25.98 18.86 38.91
C ASP A 466 -26.41 19.54 37.60
N ARG A 467 -26.58 18.80 36.49
CA ARG A 467 -26.94 19.36 35.18
C ARG A 467 -28.30 18.87 34.69
N ASP A 468 -28.96 19.72 33.89
CA ASP A 468 -30.13 19.39 33.06
C ASP A 468 -29.93 18.05 32.33
N PRO A 469 -31.01 17.33 31.97
CA PRO A 469 -30.92 15.99 31.42
C PRO A 469 -30.05 15.92 30.15
N ILE A 470 -28.90 15.26 30.27
CA ILE A 470 -27.94 15.04 29.18
C ILE A 470 -28.24 13.71 28.48
N ILE A 471 -28.25 13.74 27.14
CA ILE A 471 -28.47 12.57 26.29
C ILE A 471 -27.17 12.19 25.61
N LYS A 472 -26.85 10.89 25.56
CA LYS A 472 -25.72 10.40 24.75
C LYS A 472 -26.17 10.16 23.31
N ILE A 473 -25.52 10.84 22.36
CA ILE A 473 -25.70 10.69 20.91
C ILE A 473 -24.38 10.29 20.27
N LEU A 474 -24.34 9.14 19.58
CA LEU A 474 -23.14 8.60 18.93
C LEU A 474 -21.86 8.63 19.81
N GLY A 475 -22.00 8.39 21.12
CA GLY A 475 -20.90 8.43 22.10
C GLY A 475 -20.58 9.80 22.73
N LEU A 476 -21.16 10.91 22.25
CA LEU A 476 -21.01 12.26 22.83
C LEU A 476 -22.21 12.65 23.69
N GLY A 477 -22.00 13.45 24.74
CA GLY A 477 -23.09 14.05 25.50
C GLY A 477 -23.68 15.25 24.76
N TRP A 478 -25.00 15.36 24.71
CA TRP A 478 -25.74 16.49 24.16
C TRP A 478 -26.88 16.86 25.10
N ASN A 479 -27.00 18.15 25.41
CA ASN A 479 -28.14 18.69 26.15
C ASN A 479 -29.10 19.34 25.14
N PRO A 480 -30.30 18.79 24.92
CA PRO A 480 -31.24 19.37 23.97
C PRO A 480 -31.77 20.75 24.38
N ALA A 481 -31.88 21.04 25.68
CA ALA A 481 -32.43 22.30 26.17
C ALA A 481 -31.47 23.49 25.95
N SER A 482 -30.18 23.28 26.21
CA SER A 482 -29.14 24.31 25.95
C SER A 482 -28.50 24.22 24.56
N ASP A 483 -28.78 23.13 23.84
CA ASP A 483 -28.25 22.80 22.52
C ASP A 483 -26.71 22.78 22.41
N ASN A 484 -26.06 22.27 23.47
CA ASN A 484 -24.61 22.15 23.57
C ASN A 484 -24.16 20.69 23.68
N PHE A 485 -22.99 20.41 23.14
CA PHE A 485 -22.25 19.16 23.36
C PHE A 485 -21.40 19.23 24.62
N PHE A 486 -21.25 18.06 25.24
CA PHE A 486 -20.53 17.85 26.49
C PHE A 486 -19.73 16.55 26.45
N TYR A 487 -18.69 16.52 27.28
CA TYR A 487 -17.86 15.35 27.50
C TYR A 487 -18.04 14.85 28.93
N ALA A 488 -18.07 13.53 29.09
CA ALA A 488 -18.11 12.89 30.40
C ALA A 488 -16.92 11.94 30.51
N VAL A 489 -16.09 12.13 31.54
CA VAL A 489 -14.92 11.28 31.78
C VAL A 489 -15.11 10.56 33.11
N ARG A 490 -15.00 9.23 33.07
CA ARG A 490 -15.00 8.37 34.26
C ARG A 490 -13.57 7.94 34.56
N LEU A 491 -13.04 8.40 35.69
CA LEU A 491 -11.72 7.97 36.17
C LEU A 491 -11.77 6.49 36.59
N SER A 492 -10.63 5.81 36.52
CA SER A 492 -10.46 4.48 37.13
C SER A 492 -9.43 4.58 38.24
N GLU A 493 -9.72 3.94 39.36
CA GLU A 493 -8.84 3.83 40.52
C GLU A 493 -7.81 2.68 40.38
N ALA A 494 -7.63 2.15 39.16
CA ALA A 494 -6.80 0.97 38.93
C ALA A 494 -5.30 1.30 38.99
N ALA A 495 -4.46 0.27 39.21
CA ALA A 495 -3.00 0.42 39.25
C ALA A 495 -2.47 1.11 37.97
N ASN A 496 -1.49 2.01 38.11
CA ASN A 496 -0.86 2.71 37.00
C ASN A 496 0.03 1.74 36.21
N THR A 497 -0.53 1.08 35.19
CA THR A 497 0.16 0.17 34.27
C THR A 497 -0.05 0.66 32.83
N LYS A 498 0.74 0.14 31.89
CA LYS A 498 0.59 0.46 30.47
C LYS A 498 -0.83 0.17 29.97
N ARG A 499 -1.45 -0.92 30.44
CA ARG A 499 -2.84 -1.30 30.09
C ARG A 499 -3.87 -0.30 30.61
N THR A 500 -3.76 0.13 31.86
CA THR A 500 -4.76 1.04 32.46
C THR A 500 -4.66 2.45 31.88
N VAL A 501 -3.46 2.93 31.56
CA VAL A 501 -3.26 4.20 30.83
C VAL A 501 -3.93 4.16 29.46
N LEU A 502 -3.70 3.11 28.68
CA LEU A 502 -4.35 2.96 27.37
C LEU A 502 -5.87 2.92 27.49
N SER A 503 -6.39 2.16 28.45
CA SER A 503 -7.83 2.07 28.70
C SER A 503 -8.43 3.44 29.06
N GLN A 504 -7.77 4.22 29.93
CA GLN A 504 -8.19 5.57 30.27
C GLN A 504 -8.18 6.51 29.06
N MET A 505 -7.12 6.48 28.25
CA MET A 505 -7.04 7.30 27.03
C MET A 505 -8.14 6.95 26.03
N ALA A 506 -8.42 5.66 25.85
CA ALA A 506 -9.45 5.18 24.93
C ALA A 506 -10.89 5.56 25.32
N ARG A 507 -11.12 5.90 26.60
CA ARG A 507 -12.41 6.40 27.08
C ARG A 507 -12.66 7.86 26.70
N ILE A 508 -11.63 8.61 26.29
CA ILE A 508 -11.78 9.97 25.78
C ILE A 508 -12.23 9.87 24.31
N PHE A 509 -13.53 9.73 24.12
CA PHE A 509 -14.13 9.66 22.80
C PHE A 509 -14.33 11.06 22.21
N ASP A 510 -13.53 11.41 21.21
CA ASP A 510 -13.52 12.73 20.55
C ASP A 510 -13.54 12.58 19.02
N PRO A 511 -14.71 12.33 18.41
CA PRO A 511 -14.82 12.02 16.99
C PRO A 511 -14.45 13.20 16.09
N LEU A 512 -14.76 14.43 16.53
CA LEU A 512 -14.48 15.66 15.79
C LEU A 512 -13.11 16.29 16.13
N GLY A 513 -12.47 15.86 17.22
CA GLY A 513 -11.16 16.36 17.59
C GLY A 513 -11.17 17.67 18.38
N TRP A 514 -12.26 18.04 19.05
CA TRP A 514 -12.29 19.30 19.83
C TRP A 514 -11.35 19.25 21.04
N LEU A 515 -11.07 18.06 21.56
CA LEU A 515 -10.13 17.78 22.64
C LEU A 515 -8.77 17.30 22.11
N THR A 516 -8.47 17.48 20.81
CA THR A 516 -7.20 17.06 20.20
C THR A 516 -5.96 17.48 21.01
N PRO A 517 -5.86 18.71 21.55
CA PRO A 517 -4.72 19.10 22.40
C PRO A 517 -4.55 18.21 23.64
N ILE A 518 -5.65 17.79 24.28
CA ILE A 518 -5.61 16.93 25.47
C ILE A 518 -5.32 15.49 25.09
N THR A 519 -5.99 14.97 24.05
CA THR A 519 -5.76 13.59 23.59
C THR A 519 -4.35 13.42 23.04
N PHE A 520 -3.77 14.46 22.44
CA PHE A 520 -2.38 14.48 22.01
C PHE A 520 -1.40 14.41 23.19
N THR A 521 -1.62 15.18 24.26
CA THR A 521 -0.84 15.07 25.51
C THR A 521 -0.87 13.63 26.05
N ALA A 522 -2.05 13.01 26.09
CA ALA A 522 -2.20 11.63 26.52
C ALA A 522 -1.44 10.64 25.60
N LYS A 523 -1.51 10.84 24.28
CA LYS A 523 -0.77 10.07 23.27
C LYS A 523 0.75 10.18 23.46
N LEU A 524 1.27 11.35 23.84
CA LEU A 524 2.68 11.53 24.17
C LEU A 524 3.09 10.76 25.43
N PHE A 525 2.25 10.76 26.47
CA PHE A 525 2.48 9.94 27.67
C PHE A 525 2.57 8.46 27.32
N PHE A 526 1.61 7.94 26.55
CA PHE A 526 1.62 6.53 26.15
C PHE A 526 2.81 6.18 25.26
N ARG A 527 3.24 7.08 24.37
CA ARG A 527 4.47 6.92 23.60
C ARG A 527 5.69 6.79 24.51
N LYS A 528 5.77 7.61 25.56
CA LYS A 528 6.87 7.59 26.54
C LYS A 528 6.89 6.26 27.30
N ILE A 529 5.73 5.77 27.72
CA ILE A 529 5.57 4.46 28.36
C ILE A 529 5.98 3.32 27.41
N CYS A 530 5.57 3.35 26.15
CA CYS A 530 5.91 2.30 25.18
C CYS A 530 7.41 2.23 24.84
N ARG A 531 8.18 3.28 25.11
CA ARG A 531 9.64 3.28 24.97
C ARG A 531 10.34 2.63 26.16
N LEU A 532 9.66 2.53 27.30
CA LEU A 532 10.11 1.70 28.39
C LEU A 532 9.82 0.25 28.02
N THR A 533 10.81 -0.62 28.17
CA THR A 533 10.67 -2.07 27.96
C THR A 533 9.90 -2.70 29.14
N LEU A 534 8.64 -2.28 29.32
CA LEU A 534 7.73 -2.74 30.36
C LEU A 534 6.64 -3.63 29.75
N ASP A 535 6.27 -4.67 30.48
CA ASP A 535 5.11 -5.51 30.17
C ASP A 535 3.78 -4.77 30.46
N TRP A 536 2.67 -5.25 29.90
CA TRP A 536 1.37 -4.56 29.92
C TRP A 536 0.82 -4.26 31.32
N ASP A 537 1.05 -5.18 32.26
CA ASP A 537 0.53 -5.13 33.63
C ASP A 537 1.60 -4.78 34.67
N GLN A 538 2.81 -4.45 34.22
CA GLN A 538 3.88 -3.98 35.10
C GLN A 538 3.59 -2.55 35.59
N PRO A 539 3.83 -2.23 36.88
CA PRO A 539 3.68 -0.87 37.39
C PRO A 539 4.62 0.10 36.68
N LEU A 540 4.13 1.31 36.40
CA LEU A 540 4.93 2.38 35.82
C LEU A 540 5.99 2.89 36.81
N PRO A 541 7.17 3.33 36.34
CA PRO A 541 8.14 4.04 37.17
C PRO A 541 7.52 5.27 37.85
N ASP A 542 7.97 5.56 39.07
CA ASP A 542 7.37 6.59 39.93
C ASP A 542 7.28 7.96 39.25
N ASP A 543 8.29 8.37 38.48
CA ASP A 543 8.33 9.66 37.78
C ASP A 543 7.21 9.77 36.73
N ILE A 544 6.95 8.69 35.99
CA ILE A 544 5.87 8.64 34.99
C ILE A 544 4.51 8.45 35.66
N ALA A 545 4.44 7.64 36.71
CA ALA A 545 3.21 7.40 37.46
C ALA A 545 2.69 8.69 38.11
N ILE A 546 3.57 9.51 38.68
CA ILE A 546 3.22 10.82 39.26
C ILE A 546 2.72 11.76 38.16
N ALA A 547 3.46 11.91 37.07
CA ALA A 547 3.07 12.81 35.97
C ALA A 547 1.76 12.38 35.29
N TRP A 548 1.53 11.07 35.14
CA TRP A 548 0.26 10.54 34.65
C TRP A 548 -0.88 10.81 35.63
N LYS A 549 -0.65 10.65 36.93
CA LYS A 549 -1.66 10.92 37.96
C LYS A 549 -2.05 12.39 38.00
N GLU A 550 -1.10 13.31 37.90
CA GLU A 550 -1.39 14.75 37.77
C GLU A 550 -2.26 15.06 36.55
N PHE A 551 -1.99 14.41 35.40
CA PHE A 551 -2.83 14.55 34.22
C PHE A 551 -4.23 13.94 34.43
N GLN A 552 -4.30 12.75 35.02
CA GLN A 552 -5.54 12.01 35.30
C GLN A 552 -6.46 12.78 36.25
N ASP A 553 -5.91 13.37 37.32
CA ASP A 553 -6.67 14.14 38.32
C ASP A 553 -7.30 15.40 37.70
N ARG A 554 -6.78 15.89 36.55
CA ARG A 554 -7.32 17.03 35.80
C ARG A 554 -8.29 16.65 34.67
N LEU A 555 -8.38 15.38 34.29
CA LEU A 555 -9.32 14.94 33.25
C LEU A 555 -10.81 15.26 33.53
N PRO A 556 -11.30 15.31 34.78
CA PRO A 556 -12.69 15.71 35.05
C PRO A 556 -13.04 17.12 34.57
N ASP A 557 -12.05 18.03 34.45
CA ASP A 557 -12.24 19.41 33.97
C ASP A 557 -12.80 19.46 32.54
N ILE A 558 -12.61 18.39 31.75
CA ILE A 558 -13.14 18.27 30.38
C ILE A 558 -14.68 18.37 30.37
N SER A 559 -15.36 17.97 31.45
CA SER A 559 -16.82 18.09 31.58
C SER A 559 -17.34 19.53 31.59
N GLN A 560 -16.45 20.50 31.84
CA GLN A 560 -16.77 21.93 31.81
C GLN A 560 -16.72 22.52 30.40
N ILE A 561 -16.13 21.81 29.43
CA ILE A 561 -16.08 22.24 28.03
C ILE A 561 -17.47 22.06 27.42
N GLN A 562 -18.02 23.17 26.90
CA GLN A 562 -19.29 23.19 26.19
C GLN A 562 -19.04 23.62 24.75
N VAL A 563 -19.54 22.85 23.80
CA VAL A 563 -19.41 23.18 22.38
C VAL A 563 -20.81 23.37 21.78
N PRO A 564 -21.15 24.56 21.25
CA PRO A 564 -22.42 24.77 20.59
C PRO A 564 -22.63 23.78 19.45
N ARG A 565 -23.80 23.12 19.46
CA ARG A 565 -24.18 22.22 18.35
C ARG A 565 -24.37 23.04 17.09
N LEU A 566 -25.29 24.00 17.12
CA LEU A 566 -25.67 24.79 15.95
C LEU A 566 -24.48 25.61 15.42
N LEU A 567 -24.18 25.42 14.14
CA LEU A 567 -23.30 26.31 13.38
C LEU A 567 -24.07 27.57 12.94
N PRO A 568 -23.37 28.69 12.66
CA PRO A 568 -24.00 29.86 12.06
C PRO A 568 -24.82 29.48 10.83
N GLU A 569 -25.97 30.15 10.66
CA GLU A 569 -26.88 29.86 9.54
C GLU A 569 -26.13 29.94 8.20
N LEU A 570 -26.22 28.85 7.45
CA LEU A 570 -25.61 28.69 6.15
C LEU A 570 -26.49 29.34 5.08
N ASP A 571 -26.73 30.64 5.22
CA ASP A 571 -27.58 31.42 4.33
C ASP A 571 -26.93 31.64 2.97
N SER A 572 -27.75 31.64 1.92
CA SER A 572 -27.28 31.89 0.54
C SER A 572 -26.64 33.28 0.35
N ASN A 573 -26.95 34.22 1.24
CA ASN A 573 -26.45 35.59 1.21
C ASN A 573 -25.14 35.79 2.00
N ALA A 574 -24.70 34.78 2.76
CA ALA A 574 -23.48 34.82 3.55
C ALA A 574 -22.32 34.17 2.78
N THR A 575 -21.11 34.70 2.97
CA THR A 575 -19.91 34.05 2.42
C THR A 575 -19.38 33.04 3.43
N HIS A 576 -19.25 31.79 3.01
CA HIS A 576 -18.71 30.71 3.83
C HIS A 576 -17.33 30.29 3.33
N LEU A 577 -16.35 30.36 4.23
CA LEU A 577 -14.97 29.99 3.99
C LEU A 577 -14.55 28.87 4.93
N LEU A 578 -14.04 27.77 4.36
CA LEU A 578 -13.40 26.71 5.11
C LEU A 578 -11.93 27.08 5.33
N VAL A 579 -11.54 27.29 6.59
CA VAL A 579 -10.21 27.76 6.95
C VAL A 579 -9.46 26.68 7.70
N GLY A 580 -8.36 26.22 7.12
CA GLY A 580 -7.52 25.16 7.67
C GLY A 580 -6.20 25.71 8.23
N PHE A 581 -5.73 25.14 9.33
CA PHE A 581 -4.41 25.39 9.91
C PHE A 581 -3.68 24.08 10.12
N CYS A 582 -2.40 24.02 9.80
CA CYS A 582 -1.55 22.88 10.11
C CYS A 582 -0.28 23.32 10.85
N ASP A 583 0.22 22.43 11.70
CA ASP A 583 1.47 22.62 12.42
C ASP A 583 2.19 21.30 12.65
N ALA A 584 3.49 21.36 12.89
CA ALA A 584 4.28 20.21 13.31
C ALA A 584 5.38 20.57 14.31
N SER A 585 5.62 19.65 15.23
CA SER A 585 6.72 19.65 16.19
C SER A 585 7.48 18.32 16.10
N GLU A 586 8.60 18.22 16.82
CA GLU A 586 9.33 16.94 16.96
C GLU A 586 8.49 15.84 17.65
N SER A 587 7.47 16.25 18.40
CA SER A 587 6.55 15.35 19.11
C SER A 587 5.47 14.78 18.19
N GLY A 588 5.03 15.55 17.19
CA GLY A 588 3.97 15.17 16.26
C GLY A 588 3.46 16.33 15.43
N TYR A 589 2.45 16.09 14.61
CA TYR A 589 1.85 17.09 13.73
C TYR A 589 0.33 17.07 13.84
N ALA A 590 -0.30 18.21 13.58
CA ALA A 590 -1.73 18.39 13.74
C ALA A 590 -2.33 19.29 12.65
N ALA A 591 -3.64 19.19 12.52
CA ALA A 591 -4.46 20.02 11.67
C ALA A 591 -5.76 20.41 12.39
N SER A 592 -6.18 21.66 12.23
CA SER A 592 -7.47 22.18 12.72
C SER A 592 -8.20 22.90 11.59
N VAL A 593 -9.52 22.75 11.54
CA VAL A 593 -10.39 23.29 10.49
C VAL A 593 -11.54 24.06 11.10
N TYR A 594 -11.71 25.30 10.65
CA TYR A 594 -12.72 26.24 11.09
C TYR A 594 -13.67 26.59 9.95
N LEU A 595 -14.92 26.86 10.29
CA LEU A 595 -15.88 27.53 9.42
C LEU A 595 -15.86 29.02 9.74
N HIS A 596 -15.52 29.83 8.75
CA HIS A 596 -15.68 31.28 8.79
C HIS A 596 -16.92 31.65 7.98
N THR A 597 -17.86 32.34 8.62
CA THR A 597 -19.09 32.80 7.98
C THR A 597 -19.18 34.30 8.14
N THR A 598 -19.37 35.02 7.03
CA THR A 598 -19.58 36.47 7.03
C THR A 598 -20.97 36.79 6.54
N SER A 599 -21.74 37.49 7.36
CA SER A 599 -23.06 38.03 7.01
C SER A 599 -23.06 39.53 7.29
N GLY A 600 -23.05 40.34 6.22
CA GLY A 600 -22.89 41.79 6.33
C GLY A 600 -21.56 42.20 6.97
N HIS A 601 -21.61 42.85 8.13
CA HIS A 601 -20.43 43.30 8.89
C HIS A 601 -19.97 42.32 9.98
N ASN A 602 -20.75 41.27 10.26
CA ASN A 602 -20.44 40.33 11.33
C ASN A 602 -19.79 39.07 10.74
N ALA A 603 -18.62 38.71 11.28
CA ALA A 603 -17.96 37.45 10.99
C ALA A 603 -18.06 36.53 12.21
N HIS A 604 -18.38 35.26 11.97
CA HIS A 604 -18.42 34.22 12.98
C HIS A 604 -17.46 33.10 12.61
N VAL A 605 -16.74 32.60 13.62
CA VAL A 605 -15.78 31.50 13.47
C VAL A 605 -16.21 30.33 14.33
N SER A 606 -16.14 29.12 13.80
CA SER A 606 -16.46 27.91 14.55
C SER A 606 -15.49 26.79 14.23
N LEU A 607 -14.87 26.21 15.26
CA LEU A 607 -14.07 25.00 15.11
C LEU A 607 -14.98 23.84 14.64
N LEU A 608 -14.68 23.30 13.46
CA LEU A 608 -15.41 22.16 12.91
C LEU A 608 -14.79 20.86 13.41
N ALA A 609 -13.52 20.66 13.09
CA ALA A 609 -12.80 19.45 13.42
C ALA A 609 -11.29 19.67 13.53
N ALA A 610 -10.61 18.78 14.25
CA ALA A 610 -9.16 18.71 14.27
C ALA A 610 -8.68 17.25 14.34
N LYS A 611 -7.44 17.02 13.93
CA LYS A 611 -6.76 15.71 14.03
C LYS A 611 -5.29 15.92 14.35
N SER A 612 -4.70 15.00 15.09
CA SER A 612 -3.26 14.98 15.38
C SER A 612 -2.67 13.59 15.21
N LYS A 613 -1.37 13.55 14.93
CA LYS A 613 -0.58 12.33 14.85
C LYS A 613 0.75 12.52 15.56
N VAL A 614 1.12 11.54 16.37
CA VAL A 614 2.43 11.48 17.03
C VAL A 614 3.51 11.22 15.97
N ALA A 615 4.65 11.91 16.10
CA ALA A 615 5.75 11.76 15.14
C ALA A 615 6.28 10.31 15.13
N PRO A 616 6.71 9.78 13.97
CA PRO A 616 7.29 8.45 13.88
C PRO A 616 8.49 8.26 14.84
N ASN A 617 8.77 7.01 15.23
CA ASN A 617 9.95 6.70 16.04
C ASN A 617 11.27 6.80 15.25
N LYS A 618 11.23 6.64 13.92
CA LYS A 618 12.37 6.90 13.04
C LYS A 618 12.55 8.41 12.90
N SER A 619 13.77 8.92 13.08
CA SER A 619 14.08 10.35 12.96
C SER A 619 13.69 10.86 11.56
N THR A 620 12.73 11.77 11.54
CA THR A 620 12.27 12.48 10.33
C THR A 620 12.57 13.95 10.55
N THR A 621 13.02 14.66 9.52
CA THR A 621 13.32 16.09 9.62
C THR A 621 12.04 16.89 9.89
N LEU A 622 12.15 17.99 10.65
CA LEU A 622 11.02 18.85 10.97
C LEU A 622 10.25 19.33 9.72
N PRO A 623 10.90 19.78 8.62
CA PRO A 623 10.18 20.14 7.39
C PRO A 623 9.32 19.01 6.80
N ARG A 624 9.77 17.76 6.90
CA ARG A 624 8.97 16.61 6.44
C ARG A 624 7.78 16.33 7.35
N LEU A 625 7.88 16.62 8.65
CA LEU A 625 6.76 16.54 9.59
C LEU A 625 5.76 17.67 9.33
N GLU A 626 6.23 18.88 9.07
CA GLU A 626 5.40 20.04 8.67
C GLU A 626 4.61 19.72 7.38
N LEU A 627 5.26 19.12 6.38
CA LEU A 627 4.58 18.62 5.18
C LEU A 627 3.57 17.51 5.49
N CYS A 628 3.82 16.66 6.49
CA CYS A 628 2.84 15.67 6.94
C CYS A 628 1.63 16.33 7.63
N GLY A 629 1.84 17.41 8.38
CA GLY A 629 0.77 18.27 8.93
C GLY A 629 -0.08 18.88 7.83
N ALA A 630 0.54 19.47 6.81
CA ALA A 630 -0.16 20.00 5.64
C ALA A 630 -0.94 18.91 4.88
N HIS A 631 -0.38 17.71 4.74
CA HIS A 631 -1.08 16.59 4.13
C HIS A 631 -2.28 16.13 4.96
N LEU A 632 -2.15 16.06 6.29
CA LEU A 632 -3.27 15.75 7.19
C LEU A 632 -4.39 16.79 7.08
N LEU A 633 -4.03 18.07 7.00
CA LEU A 633 -4.99 19.15 6.78
C LEU A 633 -5.71 19.02 5.44
N ALA A 634 -4.98 18.72 4.36
CA ALA A 634 -5.57 18.55 3.03
C ALA A 634 -6.61 17.43 3.02
N LYS A 635 -6.31 16.28 3.63
CA LYS A 635 -7.26 15.18 3.79
C LYS A 635 -8.49 15.60 4.61
N LEU A 636 -8.28 16.27 5.76
CA LEU A 636 -9.37 16.68 6.64
C LEU A 636 -10.30 17.71 5.98
N MET A 637 -9.75 18.72 5.32
CA MET A 637 -10.53 19.73 4.60
C MET A 637 -11.29 19.10 3.44
N SER A 638 -10.64 18.28 2.61
CA SER A 638 -11.29 17.58 1.50
C SER A 638 -12.45 16.69 1.99
N HIS A 639 -12.25 15.96 3.08
CA HIS A 639 -13.31 15.16 3.72
C HIS A 639 -14.50 16.03 4.14
N ILE A 640 -14.27 17.16 4.81
CA ILE A 640 -15.33 18.07 5.24
C ILE A 640 -16.06 18.67 4.03
N MET A 641 -15.35 19.17 3.03
CA MET A 641 -15.93 19.78 1.82
C MET A 641 -16.83 18.78 1.07
N HIS A 642 -16.39 17.54 0.90
CA HIS A 642 -17.15 16.55 0.14
C HIS A 642 -18.25 15.85 0.94
N ARG A 643 -18.10 15.72 2.27
CA ARG A 643 -19.02 14.90 3.09
C ARG A 643 -19.98 15.74 3.90
N MET A 644 -19.58 16.92 4.39
CA MET A 644 -20.46 17.74 5.22
C MET A 644 -21.55 18.41 4.37
N LEU A 645 -21.19 19.09 3.27
CA LEU A 645 -22.10 20.00 2.57
C LEU A 645 -21.89 19.99 1.04
N PRO A 646 -22.33 18.93 0.33
CA PRO A 646 -22.24 18.90 -1.14
C PRO A 646 -23.00 20.05 -1.83
N ALA A 647 -23.97 20.63 -1.13
CA ALA A 647 -24.83 21.71 -1.63
C ALA A 647 -24.25 23.13 -1.47
N LEU A 648 -23.22 23.33 -0.64
CA LEU A 648 -22.59 24.64 -0.45
C LEU A 648 -21.27 24.71 -1.22
N HIS A 649 -21.16 25.70 -2.10
CA HIS A 649 -19.91 26.04 -2.76
C HIS A 649 -18.96 26.72 -1.76
N LEU A 650 -18.38 25.94 -0.85
CA LEU A 650 -17.43 26.45 0.15
C LEU A 650 -16.10 26.78 -0.54
N SER A 651 -15.69 28.04 -0.44
CA SER A 651 -14.30 28.41 -0.76
C SER A 651 -13.38 27.99 0.39
N SER A 652 -12.11 27.72 0.09
CA SER A 652 -11.16 27.18 1.07
C SER A 652 -9.85 27.97 1.11
N VAL A 653 -9.31 28.14 2.32
CA VAL A 653 -7.98 28.73 2.57
C VAL A 653 -7.24 27.88 3.59
N ALA A 654 -5.97 27.59 3.34
CA ALA A 654 -5.13 26.81 4.23
C ALA A 654 -3.92 27.64 4.69
N PHE A 655 -3.57 27.50 5.97
CA PHE A 655 -2.47 28.22 6.62
C PHE A 655 -1.43 27.24 7.17
N CYS A 656 -0.16 27.59 6.97
CA CYS A 656 1.00 26.88 7.48
C CYS A 656 2.06 27.90 7.88
N ASP A 657 2.75 27.70 9.00
CA ASP A 657 3.85 28.55 9.45
C ASP A 657 5.21 28.17 8.83
N SER A 658 5.31 26.96 8.28
CA SER A 658 6.50 26.51 7.54
C SER A 658 6.57 27.09 6.13
N THR A 659 7.48 28.03 5.94
CA THR A 659 7.82 28.58 4.61
C THR A 659 8.40 27.52 3.66
N VAL A 660 9.12 26.52 4.19
CA VAL A 660 9.67 25.39 3.42
C VAL A 660 8.55 24.51 2.87
N THR A 661 7.59 24.16 3.72
CA THR A 661 6.41 23.36 3.32
C THR A 661 5.58 24.11 2.28
N LEU A 662 5.34 25.41 2.47
CA LEU A 662 4.64 26.25 1.49
C LEU A 662 5.39 26.31 0.14
N ALA A 663 6.72 26.40 0.16
CA ALA A 663 7.52 26.37 -1.07
C ALA A 663 7.41 25.03 -1.80
N TRP A 664 7.38 23.91 -1.08
CA TRP A 664 7.18 22.59 -1.66
C TRP A 664 5.78 22.42 -2.28
N ILE A 665 4.73 22.84 -1.57
CA ILE A 665 3.34 22.75 -2.03
C ILE A 665 3.10 23.63 -3.27
N ARG A 666 3.75 24.79 -3.38
CA ARG A 666 3.66 25.67 -4.55
C ARG A 666 4.46 25.16 -5.76
N GLY A 667 5.46 24.31 -5.54
CA GLY A 667 6.27 23.73 -6.60
C GLY A 667 5.62 22.50 -7.25
N GLU A 668 6.08 22.16 -8.45
CA GLU A 668 5.59 20.98 -9.16
C GLU A 668 6.08 19.68 -8.48
N SER A 669 5.16 18.77 -8.17
CA SER A 669 5.41 17.53 -7.42
C SER A 669 6.58 16.69 -7.97
N HIS A 670 6.77 16.67 -9.29
CA HIS A 670 7.81 15.88 -9.94
C HIS A 670 9.24 16.38 -9.66
N ARG A 671 9.42 17.65 -9.27
CA ARG A 671 10.72 18.26 -8.96
C ARG A 671 11.32 17.73 -7.66
N TRP A 672 10.47 17.23 -6.75
CA TRP A 672 10.87 16.77 -5.43
C TRP A 672 11.20 15.27 -5.41
N LYS A 673 12.04 14.85 -4.47
CA LYS A 673 12.29 13.43 -4.14
C LYS A 673 10.98 12.75 -3.72
N THR A 674 10.92 11.42 -3.85
CA THR A 674 9.68 10.62 -3.76
C THR A 674 8.79 10.94 -2.56
N PHE A 675 9.35 11.09 -1.36
CA PHE A 675 8.57 11.37 -0.15
C PHE A 675 7.80 12.69 -0.23
N VAL A 676 8.49 13.77 -0.61
CA VAL A 676 7.91 15.12 -0.73
C VAL A 676 7.03 15.18 -1.98
N GLY A 677 7.49 14.63 -3.10
CA GLY A 677 6.77 14.64 -4.38
C GLY A 677 5.41 13.96 -4.31
N ASN A 678 5.32 12.78 -3.68
CA ASN A 678 4.04 12.07 -3.54
C ASN A 678 3.05 12.86 -2.67
N ARG A 679 3.48 13.38 -1.51
CA ARG A 679 2.61 14.18 -0.62
C ARG A 679 2.18 15.49 -1.24
N VAL A 680 3.08 16.18 -1.96
CA VAL A 680 2.74 17.41 -2.68
C VAL A 680 1.72 17.12 -3.79
N ALA A 681 1.88 16.01 -4.53
CA ALA A 681 0.89 15.61 -5.52
C ALA A 681 -0.48 15.33 -4.87
N GLU A 682 -0.53 14.57 -3.78
CA GLU A 682 -1.76 14.29 -3.04
C GLU A 682 -2.41 15.59 -2.49
N ILE A 683 -1.63 16.52 -1.92
CA ILE A 683 -2.14 17.81 -1.44
C ILE A 683 -2.75 18.63 -2.58
N GLN A 684 -2.05 18.71 -3.72
CA GLN A 684 -2.50 19.46 -4.90
C GLN A 684 -3.75 18.83 -5.54
N GLU A 685 -3.86 17.50 -5.50
CA GLU A 685 -5.03 16.76 -6.01
C GLU A 685 -6.26 16.91 -5.09
N LEU A 686 -6.05 16.84 -3.76
CA LEU A 686 -7.13 16.98 -2.78
C LEU A 686 -7.65 18.42 -2.67
N LEU A 687 -6.78 19.42 -2.83
CA LEU A 687 -7.09 20.84 -2.64
C LEU A 687 -6.60 21.73 -3.81
N PRO A 688 -7.09 21.52 -5.05
CA PRO A 688 -6.58 22.20 -6.24
C PRO A 688 -6.88 23.70 -6.28
N HIS A 689 -7.94 24.15 -5.59
CA HIS A 689 -8.40 25.53 -5.59
C HIS A 689 -8.18 26.26 -4.25
N THR A 690 -7.50 25.62 -3.30
CA THR A 690 -7.25 26.19 -1.97
C THR A 690 -6.01 27.08 -2.00
N ALA A 691 -6.14 28.32 -1.52
CA ALA A 691 -4.99 29.19 -1.35
C ALA A 691 -4.18 28.81 -0.10
N TRP A 692 -2.90 28.46 -0.27
CA TRP A 692 -1.97 28.19 0.82
C TRP A 692 -1.19 29.45 1.23
N ARG A 693 -1.43 29.91 2.45
CA ARG A 693 -0.88 31.16 3.02
C ARG A 693 0.01 30.88 4.23
N HIS A 694 0.92 31.81 4.49
CA HIS A 694 1.73 31.78 5.70
C HIS A 694 0.96 32.35 6.91
N VAL A 695 1.12 31.73 8.08
CA VAL A 695 0.67 32.26 9.38
C VAL A 695 1.84 32.31 10.36
N SER A 696 1.85 33.25 11.31
CA SER A 696 2.85 33.23 12.37
C SER A 696 2.59 32.05 13.32
N SER A 697 3.63 31.41 13.87
CA SER A 697 3.41 30.30 14.81
C SER A 697 2.62 30.72 16.08
N GLN A 698 2.70 32.01 16.47
CA GLN A 698 1.92 32.55 17.60
C GLN A 698 0.41 32.63 17.30
N ASP A 699 0.06 32.83 16.03
CA ASP A 699 -1.32 32.89 15.55
C ASP A 699 -1.83 31.54 15.01
N ASN A 700 -1.04 30.47 15.13
CA ASN A 700 -1.37 29.16 14.58
C ASN A 700 -2.10 28.29 15.61
N PRO A 701 -3.43 28.09 15.51
CA PRO A 701 -4.16 27.26 16.46
C PRO A 701 -3.79 25.77 16.41
N ALA A 702 -3.21 25.29 15.29
CA ALA A 702 -2.76 23.91 15.19
C ALA A 702 -1.58 23.59 16.13
N ASP A 703 -0.83 24.61 16.58
CA ASP A 703 0.27 24.48 17.56
C ASP A 703 -0.23 23.90 18.90
N CYS A 704 -1.44 24.31 19.34
CA CYS A 704 -2.09 23.74 20.52
C CYS A 704 -2.24 22.22 20.42
N ALA A 705 -2.52 21.71 19.22
CA ALA A 705 -2.76 20.29 18.96
C ALA A 705 -1.49 19.49 18.59
N SER A 706 -0.42 20.15 18.13
CA SER A 706 0.87 19.53 17.79
C SER A 706 1.81 19.44 19.00
N ARG A 707 1.56 20.23 20.05
CA ARG A 707 2.32 20.26 21.31
C ARG A 707 1.53 19.71 22.50
N GLY A 708 0.21 19.88 22.49
CA GLY A 708 -0.70 19.42 23.53
C GLY A 708 -0.95 20.47 24.61
N LEU A 709 -2.11 20.35 25.27
CA LEU A 709 -2.54 21.20 26.39
C LEU A 709 -3.12 20.35 27.52
N LEU A 710 -3.14 20.90 28.74
CA LEU A 710 -3.87 20.32 29.86
C LEU A 710 -5.36 20.70 29.81
N PRO A 711 -6.27 19.90 30.41
CA PRO A 711 -7.72 20.15 30.38
C PRO A 711 -8.16 21.58 30.75
N HIS A 712 -7.70 22.08 31.89
CA HIS A 712 -8.03 23.44 32.36
C HIS A 712 -7.46 24.55 31.44
N GLN A 713 -6.35 24.29 30.74
CA GLN A 713 -5.77 25.25 29.79
C GLN A 713 -6.62 25.31 28.52
N LEU A 714 -7.11 24.16 28.04
CA LEU A 714 -7.92 24.09 26.83
C LEU A 714 -9.26 24.82 27.00
N GLN A 715 -9.90 24.67 28.16
CA GLN A 715 -11.24 25.21 28.42
C GLN A 715 -11.36 26.71 28.10
N LEU A 716 -10.34 27.50 28.43
CA LEU A 716 -10.34 28.96 28.26
C LEU A 716 -9.40 29.43 27.14
N HIS A 717 -8.96 28.55 26.23
CA HIS A 717 -7.95 28.90 25.22
C HIS A 717 -8.56 29.61 24.00
N PRO A 718 -8.46 30.95 23.86
CA PRO A 718 -9.18 31.68 22.82
C PRO A 718 -8.70 31.30 21.42
N LEU A 719 -7.39 31.12 21.23
CA LEU A 719 -6.81 30.75 19.94
C LEU A 719 -7.34 29.41 19.43
N TRP A 720 -7.60 28.43 20.31
CA TRP A 720 -8.06 27.11 19.88
C TRP A 720 -9.53 27.13 19.46
N TRP A 721 -10.39 27.77 20.26
CA TRP A 721 -11.83 27.76 20.01
C TRP A 721 -12.27 28.78 18.95
N GLN A 722 -11.63 29.95 18.92
CA GLN A 722 -12.02 31.08 18.08
C GLN A 722 -11.05 31.36 16.93
N GLY A 723 -9.91 30.68 16.90
CA GLY A 723 -8.82 31.00 15.97
C GLY A 723 -8.11 32.31 16.32
N PRO A 724 -7.20 32.78 15.46
CA PRO A 724 -6.49 34.04 15.69
C PRO A 724 -7.44 35.25 15.55
N HIS A 725 -7.14 36.35 16.22
CA HIS A 725 -8.05 37.50 16.31
C HIS A 725 -8.46 38.07 14.93
N TRP A 726 -7.54 38.08 13.96
CA TRP A 726 -7.83 38.52 12.60
C TRP A 726 -8.80 37.61 11.85
N LEU A 727 -8.94 36.33 12.25
CA LEU A 727 -9.91 35.41 11.66
C LEU A 727 -11.34 35.83 11.98
N GLN A 728 -11.56 36.57 13.08
CA GLN A 728 -12.87 37.16 13.40
C GLN A 728 -13.21 38.41 12.57
N GLN A 729 -12.33 38.82 11.66
CA GLN A 729 -12.55 39.94 10.74
C GLN A 729 -12.93 39.44 9.34
N HIS A 730 -13.30 40.37 8.46
CA HIS A 730 -13.54 40.08 7.04
C HIS A 730 -12.29 39.49 6.38
N ALA A 731 -12.47 38.59 5.41
CA ALA A 731 -11.36 37.87 4.77
C ALA A 731 -10.33 38.78 4.07
N ASP A 732 -10.74 39.99 3.68
CA ASP A 732 -9.87 41.00 3.07
C ASP A 732 -8.86 41.62 4.06
N ALA A 733 -9.16 41.57 5.36
CA ALA A 733 -8.29 42.09 6.41
C ALA A 733 -7.25 41.06 6.89
N TRP A 734 -7.31 39.82 6.37
CA TRP A 734 -6.40 38.75 6.76
C TRP A 734 -4.97 39.03 6.28
N PRO A 735 -3.94 38.59 7.03
CA PRO A 735 -2.56 38.82 6.67
C PRO A 735 -2.26 38.27 5.27
N THR A 736 -1.83 39.16 4.37
CA THR A 736 -1.37 38.79 3.03
C THR A 736 0.06 38.27 3.12
N THR A 737 0.34 37.14 2.48
CA THR A 737 1.69 36.54 2.49
C THR A 737 2.67 37.51 1.82
N ARG A 738 3.72 37.95 2.54
CA ARG A 738 4.85 38.63 1.89
C ARG A 738 5.66 37.57 1.14
N ASP A 739 5.76 37.72 -0.18
CA ASP A 739 6.51 36.83 -1.08
C ASP A 739 8.01 36.91 -0.82
N GLN A 740 8.48 36.23 0.24
CA GLN A 740 9.90 36.03 0.49
C GLN A 740 10.18 34.54 0.54
N VAL A 741 10.15 33.88 -0.63
CA VAL A 741 10.77 32.56 -0.77
C VAL A 741 12.27 32.77 -0.62
N HIS A 742 12.79 32.57 0.59
CA HIS A 742 14.22 32.52 0.81
C HIS A 742 14.72 31.22 0.17
N ASN A 743 15.80 31.33 -0.62
CA ASN A 743 16.48 30.20 -1.22
C ASN A 743 17.19 29.42 -0.08
N ASN A 744 16.43 28.58 0.62
CA ASN A 744 16.91 27.80 1.76
C ASN A 744 17.56 26.48 1.28
N ASP A 745 18.71 26.15 1.85
CA ASP A 745 19.44 24.89 1.58
C ASP A 745 18.57 23.65 1.79
N GLU A 746 17.61 23.72 2.72
CA GLU A 746 16.65 22.64 3.00
C GLU A 746 15.65 22.39 1.87
N ILE A 747 15.20 23.44 1.16
CA ILE A 747 14.34 23.30 -0.04
C ILE A 747 15.14 22.60 -1.14
N ASN A 748 16.39 23.02 -1.33
CA ASN A 748 17.28 22.49 -2.36
C ASN A 748 17.72 21.04 -2.06
N ALA A 749 17.80 20.64 -0.79
CA ALA A 749 18.16 19.28 -0.38
C ALA A 749 17.14 18.22 -0.84
N GLU A 750 15.87 18.57 -0.99
CA GLU A 750 14.80 17.66 -1.43
C GLU A 750 14.49 17.74 -2.93
N LEU A 751 15.19 18.60 -3.68
CA LEU A 751 15.14 18.56 -5.14
C LEU A 751 15.70 17.22 -5.64
N LYS A 752 15.03 16.62 -6.63
CA LYS A 752 15.66 15.58 -7.42
C LYS A 752 16.87 16.20 -8.09
N ILE A 753 18.04 15.61 -7.88
CA ILE A 753 19.26 15.97 -8.60
C ILE A 753 19.08 15.53 -10.05
N ILE A 754 18.37 16.34 -10.82
CA ILE A 754 18.56 16.41 -12.26
C ILE A 754 19.81 17.26 -12.40
N ALA A 755 20.97 16.64 -12.59
CA ALA A 755 22.23 17.37 -12.76
C ALA A 755 22.03 18.47 -13.81
N PRO A 756 21.95 19.75 -13.42
CA PRO A 756 21.97 20.82 -14.39
C PRO A 756 23.43 20.87 -14.84
N ALA A 757 23.68 20.69 -16.14
CA ALA A 757 24.95 21.15 -16.68
C ALA A 757 25.08 22.62 -16.28
N THR A 758 26.15 22.94 -15.54
CA THR A 758 26.44 24.28 -15.06
C THR A 758 26.24 25.30 -16.17
N ALA A 759 25.36 26.27 -15.94
CA ALA A 759 25.16 27.41 -16.82
C ALA A 759 26.40 28.32 -16.73
N ALA A 760 27.48 27.93 -17.38
CA ALA A 760 28.39 28.90 -17.97
C ALA A 760 27.68 29.44 -19.21
N SER A 761 27.53 30.77 -19.30
CA SER A 761 27.00 31.48 -20.46
C SER A 761 27.56 30.87 -21.74
N THR A 762 26.73 30.08 -22.43
CA THR A 762 27.15 29.35 -23.61
C THR A 762 27.14 30.36 -24.76
N PRO A 763 28.29 30.62 -25.43
CA PRO A 763 28.29 31.47 -26.61
C PRO A 763 27.26 30.94 -27.62
N ALA A 764 26.52 31.83 -28.28
CA ALA A 764 25.37 31.53 -29.15
C ALA A 764 25.60 30.40 -30.18
N SER A 765 26.86 30.08 -30.48
CA SER A 765 27.33 28.97 -31.31
C SER A 765 27.08 27.55 -30.76
N LEU A 766 26.96 27.35 -29.44
CA LEU A 766 26.65 26.02 -28.83
C LEU A 766 25.18 25.62 -29.03
N SER A 767 24.28 26.60 -29.09
CA SER A 767 22.85 26.39 -29.33
C SER A 767 22.57 25.58 -30.61
N LEU A 768 23.44 25.64 -31.62
CA LEU A 768 23.21 24.92 -32.88
C LEU A 768 23.47 23.43 -32.76
N ILE A 769 24.55 23.01 -32.08
CA ILE A 769 24.89 21.58 -31.98
C ILE A 769 23.89 20.87 -31.06
N ASP A 770 23.55 21.49 -29.94
CA ASP A 770 22.67 20.93 -28.91
C ASP A 770 21.21 20.80 -29.38
N ARG A 771 20.81 21.52 -30.44
CA ARG A 771 19.45 21.44 -31.03
C ARG A 771 19.17 20.17 -31.83
N TYR A 772 20.17 19.36 -32.16
CA TYR A 772 19.98 18.18 -33.02
C TYR A 772 20.27 16.88 -32.28
N SER A 773 19.40 15.89 -32.48
CA SER A 773 19.54 14.52 -31.96
C SER A 773 20.18 13.54 -32.96
N SER A 774 20.56 14.00 -34.16
CA SER A 774 21.16 13.16 -35.21
C SER A 774 22.36 13.85 -35.85
N LEU A 775 23.51 13.17 -35.89
CA LEU A 775 24.72 13.66 -36.55
C LEU A 775 24.48 13.93 -38.05
N THR A 776 23.74 13.06 -38.73
CA THR A 776 23.44 13.22 -40.15
C THR A 776 22.58 14.46 -40.40
N LYS A 777 21.58 14.73 -39.53
CA LYS A 777 20.76 15.95 -39.62
C LYS A 777 21.59 17.21 -39.36
N LEU A 778 22.41 17.20 -38.31
CA LEU A 778 23.33 18.30 -37.98
C LEU A 778 24.28 18.62 -39.16
N LYS A 779 24.93 17.60 -39.74
CA LYS A 779 25.82 17.75 -40.89
C LYS A 779 25.13 18.39 -42.09
N ARG A 780 23.89 17.96 -42.40
CA ARG A 780 23.12 18.51 -43.53
C ARG A 780 22.76 19.97 -43.31
N VAL A 781 22.27 20.32 -42.12
CA VAL A 781 21.89 21.71 -41.82
C VAL A 781 23.10 22.63 -41.88
N VAL A 782 24.22 22.26 -41.23
CA VAL A 782 25.44 23.05 -41.27
C VAL A 782 25.99 23.15 -42.70
N ALA A 783 25.90 22.09 -43.50
CA ALA A 783 26.28 22.14 -44.91
C ALA A 783 25.40 23.10 -45.74
N PHE A 784 24.09 23.15 -45.48
CA PHE A 784 23.20 24.14 -46.11
C PHE A 784 23.52 25.57 -45.66
N CYS A 785 23.86 25.80 -44.40
CA CYS A 785 24.31 27.11 -43.92
C CYS A 785 25.62 27.55 -44.61
N HIS A 786 26.59 26.64 -44.75
CA HIS A 786 27.82 26.92 -45.52
C HIS A 786 27.52 27.21 -46.99
N ARG A 787 26.63 26.43 -47.61
CA ARG A 787 26.23 26.63 -49.01
C ARG A 787 25.52 27.96 -49.20
N PHE A 788 24.63 28.35 -48.29
CA PHE A 788 23.98 29.65 -48.31
C PHE A 788 25.03 30.78 -48.25
N SER A 789 25.96 30.71 -47.29
CA SER A 789 27.05 31.67 -47.16
C SER A 789 27.92 31.73 -48.43
N TYR A 790 28.25 30.58 -49.01
CA TYR A 790 29.01 30.50 -50.27
C TYR A 790 28.25 31.13 -51.44
N ASN A 791 26.96 30.84 -51.59
CA ASN A 791 26.11 31.36 -52.67
C ASN A 791 25.82 32.86 -52.55
N CYS A 792 25.80 33.39 -51.32
CA CYS A 792 25.70 34.84 -51.08
C CYS A 792 27.01 35.57 -51.42
N ARG A 793 28.17 34.93 -51.19
CA ARG A 793 29.49 35.48 -51.48
C ARG A 793 29.93 35.30 -52.93
N ASN A 794 29.39 34.30 -53.63
CA ASN A 794 29.72 33.96 -55.02
C ASN A 794 28.43 33.88 -55.86
N PRO A 795 27.76 35.02 -56.12
CA PRO A 795 26.49 35.02 -56.84
C PRO A 795 26.61 34.51 -58.29
N GLN A 796 27.81 34.57 -58.88
CA GLN A 796 28.10 34.10 -60.25
C GLN A 796 28.29 32.58 -60.36
N ILE A 797 28.63 31.89 -59.27
CA ILE A 797 28.88 30.43 -59.25
C ILE A 797 28.14 29.84 -58.05
N ARG A 798 26.82 29.67 -58.19
CA ARG A 798 25.96 29.15 -57.11
C ARG A 798 25.97 27.63 -57.13
N ARG A 799 26.07 27.03 -55.94
CA ARG A 799 25.88 25.59 -55.73
C ARG A 799 24.39 25.29 -55.59
N ILE A 800 23.87 24.44 -56.47
CA ILE A 800 22.44 24.08 -56.57
C ILE A 800 22.34 22.53 -56.57
N GLY A 801 21.21 21.98 -56.10
CA GLY A 801 20.95 20.52 -56.08
C GLY A 801 21.27 19.83 -54.74
N PHE A 802 21.48 18.51 -54.76
CA PHE A 802 21.74 17.72 -53.53
C PHE A 802 23.09 18.09 -52.86
N LEU A 803 23.20 17.83 -51.55
CA LEU A 803 24.45 18.06 -50.81
C LEU A 803 25.52 17.04 -51.19
N SER A 804 26.65 17.51 -51.70
CA SER A 804 27.79 16.65 -52.01
C SER A 804 28.46 16.09 -50.74
N ALA A 805 29.17 14.96 -50.88
CA ALA A 805 29.91 14.36 -49.77
C ALA A 805 31.00 15.31 -49.22
N SER A 806 31.63 16.11 -50.09
CA SER A 806 32.63 17.11 -49.70
C SER A 806 32.02 18.23 -48.84
N GLU A 807 30.81 18.71 -49.17
CA GLU A 807 30.09 19.70 -48.36
C GLU A 807 29.70 19.15 -46.99
N GLN A 808 29.24 17.90 -46.93
CA GLN A 808 28.92 17.26 -45.65
C GLN A 808 30.16 16.98 -44.80
N ASN A 809 31.31 16.72 -45.43
CA ASN A 809 32.58 16.57 -44.73
C ASN A 809 33.08 17.92 -44.20
N ALA A 810 33.04 18.97 -45.01
CA ALA A 810 33.41 20.33 -44.58
C ALA A 810 32.53 20.83 -43.41
N ALA A 811 31.24 20.49 -43.43
CA ALA A 811 30.33 20.77 -42.31
C ALA A 811 30.74 20.04 -41.02
N LEU A 812 31.09 18.74 -41.12
CA LEU A 812 31.56 17.96 -39.98
C LEU A 812 32.87 18.53 -39.40
N LEU A 813 33.84 18.87 -40.25
CA LEU A 813 35.10 19.48 -39.84
C LEU A 813 34.87 20.82 -39.14
N SER A 814 33.93 21.64 -39.62
CA SER A 814 33.57 22.93 -39.00
C SER A 814 32.96 22.76 -37.61
N VAL A 815 32.08 21.77 -37.42
CA VAL A 815 31.46 21.44 -36.13
C VAL A 815 32.49 20.89 -35.14
N VAL A 816 33.40 20.02 -35.60
CA VAL A 816 34.51 19.50 -34.79
C VAL A 816 35.44 20.62 -34.38
N ARG A 817 35.84 21.49 -35.31
CA ARG A 817 36.72 22.63 -35.04
C ARG A 817 36.14 23.56 -33.96
N LEU A 818 34.83 23.85 -34.05
CA LEU A 818 34.11 24.66 -33.06
C LEU A 818 34.05 23.97 -31.69
N THR A 819 33.77 22.67 -31.67
CA THR A 819 33.73 21.90 -30.42
C THR A 819 35.11 21.88 -29.76
N GLN A 820 36.18 21.71 -30.54
CA GLN A 820 37.55 21.74 -30.03
C GLN A 820 37.96 23.14 -29.54
N SER A 821 37.55 24.22 -30.22
CA SER A 821 37.89 25.58 -29.74
C SER A 821 37.21 25.94 -28.41
N ILE A 822 36.14 25.23 -28.05
CA ILE A 822 35.39 25.47 -26.80
C ILE A 822 35.91 24.56 -25.68
N TYR A 823 35.96 23.26 -25.94
CA TYR A 823 36.23 22.25 -24.89
C TYR A 823 37.70 21.85 -24.79
N LEU A 824 38.51 22.18 -25.80
CA LEU A 824 39.92 21.79 -25.90
C LEU A 824 40.79 23.00 -26.28
N SER A 825 40.41 24.21 -25.83
CA SER A 825 41.11 25.45 -26.14
C SER A 825 42.54 25.45 -25.58
N THR A 826 42.70 24.99 -24.34
CA THR A 826 44.00 24.89 -23.67
C THR A 826 44.91 23.91 -24.40
N GLU A 827 44.40 22.72 -24.74
CA GLU A 827 45.17 21.71 -25.48
C GLU A 827 45.52 22.17 -26.89
N LYS A 828 44.68 22.99 -27.54
CA LYS A 828 44.99 23.61 -28.83
C LYS A 828 46.15 24.60 -28.72
N GLN A 829 46.19 25.42 -27.68
CA GLN A 829 47.29 26.38 -27.45
C GLN A 829 48.59 25.64 -27.12
N GLU A 830 48.51 24.66 -26.22
CA GLU A 830 49.65 23.83 -25.79
C GLU A 830 50.22 22.96 -26.93
N ALA A 831 49.39 22.51 -27.88
CA ALA A 831 49.85 21.74 -29.04
C ALA A 831 50.60 22.56 -30.10
N LEU A 832 50.56 23.89 -30.02
CA LEU A 832 51.38 24.79 -30.86
C LEU A 832 52.78 25.00 -30.27
N ASP A 833 52.98 24.74 -28.98
CA ASP A 833 54.26 24.85 -28.29
C ASP A 833 55.02 23.52 -28.31
N PRO A 834 56.17 23.41 -29.02
CA PRO A 834 56.99 22.21 -29.03
C PRO A 834 57.57 21.83 -27.65
N ALA A 835 57.63 22.77 -26.70
CA ALA A 835 58.15 22.58 -25.35
C ALA A 835 57.07 22.30 -24.29
N SER A 836 55.79 22.17 -24.69
CA SER A 836 54.68 21.95 -23.77
C SER A 836 54.88 20.69 -22.90
N LYS A 837 54.60 20.83 -21.60
CA LYS A 837 54.55 19.73 -20.63
C LYS A 837 53.12 19.25 -20.34
N HIS A 838 52.14 19.70 -21.13
CA HIS A 838 50.74 19.35 -20.89
C HIS A 838 50.50 17.84 -21.08
N ARG A 839 50.07 17.15 -20.02
CA ARG A 839 50.00 15.68 -19.94
C ARG A 839 49.34 15.03 -21.16
N LEU A 840 48.18 15.54 -21.57
CA LEU A 840 47.42 14.97 -22.70
C LEU A 840 48.09 15.23 -24.05
N VAL A 841 48.73 16.39 -24.22
CA VAL A 841 49.42 16.79 -25.46
C VAL A 841 50.65 15.92 -25.66
N CYS A 842 51.46 15.74 -24.62
CA CYS A 842 52.65 14.88 -24.66
C CYS A 842 52.28 13.40 -24.85
N GLN A 843 51.28 12.90 -24.11
CA GLN A 843 50.90 11.48 -24.15
C GLN A 843 50.35 11.05 -25.51
N LEU A 844 49.57 11.92 -26.17
CA LEU A 844 48.93 11.63 -27.45
C LEU A 844 49.65 12.26 -28.65
N ARG A 845 50.79 12.93 -28.43
CA ARG A 845 51.52 13.72 -29.45
C ARG A 845 50.56 14.56 -30.31
N LEU A 846 49.76 15.39 -29.64
CA LEU A 846 48.72 16.16 -30.32
C LEU A 846 49.33 17.19 -31.27
N PHE A 847 48.75 17.34 -32.45
CA PHE A 847 49.16 18.36 -33.43
C PHE A 847 47.93 18.94 -34.13
N ILE A 848 48.08 20.13 -34.72
CA ILE A 848 47.03 20.79 -35.49
C ILE A 848 47.27 20.55 -36.98
N ASP A 849 46.25 20.08 -37.69
CA ASP A 849 46.32 19.86 -39.15
C ASP A 849 46.06 21.15 -39.96
N ASP A 850 46.19 21.06 -41.29
CA ASP A 850 45.93 22.16 -42.23
C ASP A 850 44.49 22.70 -42.15
N HIS A 851 43.56 21.93 -41.58
CA HIS A 851 42.17 22.33 -41.36
C HIS A 851 41.91 22.94 -39.97
N GLN A 852 42.96 23.22 -39.19
CA GLN A 852 42.90 23.77 -37.83
C GLN A 852 42.18 22.83 -36.83
N ILE A 853 42.31 21.53 -37.04
CA ILE A 853 41.74 20.47 -36.20
C ILE A 853 42.85 19.84 -35.37
N LEU A 854 42.60 19.73 -34.07
CA LEU A 854 43.48 19.04 -33.14
C LEU A 854 43.35 17.53 -33.34
N ARG A 855 44.45 16.86 -33.68
CA ARG A 855 44.52 15.43 -33.98
C ARG A 855 45.53 14.72 -33.11
N VAL A 856 45.35 13.41 -33.01
CA VAL A 856 46.26 12.52 -32.29
C VAL A 856 47.40 12.07 -33.21
N GLY A 857 48.64 12.29 -32.77
CA GLY A 857 49.84 11.75 -33.39
C GLY A 857 50.13 10.33 -32.89
N GLY A 858 51.05 9.61 -33.53
CA GLY A 858 51.42 8.29 -33.02
C GLY A 858 52.19 7.39 -33.98
N ARG A 859 52.31 6.13 -33.55
CA ARG A 859 53.14 5.06 -34.16
C ARG A 859 52.63 4.56 -35.52
N LEU A 860 51.44 4.99 -35.95
CA LEU A 860 50.82 4.58 -37.21
C LEU A 860 51.11 5.53 -38.38
N SER A 861 51.95 6.55 -38.20
CA SER A 861 52.29 7.53 -39.23
C SER A 861 52.84 6.89 -40.51
N ALA A 862 53.67 5.84 -40.37
CA ALA A 862 54.28 5.10 -41.48
C ALA A 862 53.39 3.99 -42.10
N SER A 863 52.17 3.80 -41.60
CA SER A 863 51.26 2.77 -42.16
C SER A 863 50.56 3.22 -43.45
N SER A 864 50.11 2.26 -44.28
CA SER A 864 49.32 2.51 -45.49
C SER A 864 47.85 2.89 -45.22
N LEU A 865 47.49 3.16 -43.97
CA LEU A 865 46.12 3.47 -43.56
C LEU A 865 45.70 4.89 -44.02
N PRO A 866 44.38 5.12 -44.22
CA PRO A 866 43.85 6.44 -44.52
C PRO A 866 44.25 7.50 -43.47
N TYR A 867 44.41 8.75 -43.90
CA TYR A 867 44.89 9.84 -43.03
C TYR A 867 44.09 9.97 -41.71
N ASN A 868 42.76 9.88 -41.77
CA ASN A 868 41.90 9.95 -40.57
C ASN A 868 42.06 8.74 -39.63
N HIS A 869 42.47 7.57 -40.13
CA HIS A 869 42.77 6.39 -39.31
C HIS A 869 44.13 6.54 -38.62
N ARG A 870 45.12 7.12 -39.30
CA ARG A 870 46.46 7.39 -38.74
C ARG A 870 46.42 8.51 -37.71
N HIS A 871 45.64 9.55 -38.01
CA HIS A 871 45.54 10.78 -37.22
C HIS A 871 44.07 11.11 -36.93
N PRO A 872 43.43 10.38 -36.00
CA PRO A 872 42.03 10.62 -35.65
C PRO A 872 41.85 11.98 -34.96
N MET A 873 40.68 12.60 -35.18
CA MET A 873 40.33 13.90 -34.62
C MET A 873 40.01 13.78 -33.13
N LEU A 874 40.60 14.62 -32.28
CA LEU A 874 40.39 14.57 -30.83
C LEU A 874 39.00 15.13 -30.47
N LEU A 875 38.23 14.38 -29.67
CA LEU A 875 36.94 14.83 -29.13
C LEU A 875 36.90 14.70 -27.59
N PRO A 876 36.28 15.67 -26.88
CA PRO A 876 36.13 15.61 -25.44
C PRO A 876 35.04 14.60 -25.03
N LYS A 877 35.22 13.95 -23.87
CA LYS A 877 34.27 13.00 -23.30
C LYS A 877 32.88 13.57 -23.01
N ASN A 878 32.84 14.83 -22.57
CA ASN A 878 31.63 15.49 -22.06
C ASN A 878 31.14 16.56 -23.06
N CYS A 879 30.75 16.16 -24.27
CA CYS A 879 30.06 17.07 -25.19
C CYS A 879 28.98 16.37 -26.00
N HIS A 880 28.00 17.15 -26.47
CA HIS A 880 26.87 16.62 -27.23
C HIS A 880 27.27 16.03 -28.57
N LEU A 881 28.24 16.63 -29.27
CA LEU A 881 28.79 16.09 -30.52
C LEU A 881 29.33 14.66 -30.33
N THR A 882 30.02 14.38 -29.21
CA THR A 882 30.51 13.04 -28.89
C THR A 882 29.37 12.04 -28.76
N ASN A 883 28.25 12.41 -28.13
CA ASN A 883 27.06 11.56 -28.07
C ASN A 883 26.49 11.28 -29.47
N LEU A 884 26.37 12.31 -30.31
CA LEU A 884 25.85 12.15 -31.68
C LEU A 884 26.73 11.26 -32.55
N VAL A 885 28.06 11.35 -32.41
CA VAL A 885 29.02 10.48 -33.10
C VAL A 885 28.89 9.03 -32.65
N ILE A 886 28.72 8.80 -31.34
CA ILE A 886 28.52 7.45 -30.80
C ILE A 886 27.19 6.86 -31.28
N ASP A 887 26.11 7.63 -31.25
CA ASP A 887 24.78 7.18 -31.68
C ASP A 887 24.76 6.86 -33.19
N ASP A 888 25.35 7.71 -34.03
CA ASP A 888 25.45 7.48 -35.48
C ASP A 888 26.27 6.21 -35.80
N ALA A 889 27.40 6.01 -35.12
CA ALA A 889 28.21 4.80 -35.25
C ALA A 889 27.45 3.55 -34.77
N HIS A 890 26.77 3.64 -33.62
CA HIS A 890 26.01 2.53 -33.05
C HIS A 890 24.85 2.11 -33.96
N LEU A 891 24.16 3.07 -34.59
CA LEU A 891 23.08 2.80 -35.55
C LEU A 891 23.62 2.23 -36.87
N ARG A 892 24.73 2.75 -37.41
CA ARG A 892 25.36 2.22 -38.64
C ARG A 892 25.82 0.77 -38.49
N LEU A 893 26.27 0.40 -37.29
CA LEU A 893 26.70 -0.95 -36.96
C LEU A 893 25.55 -1.83 -36.42
N LEU A 894 24.30 -1.43 -36.63
CA LEU A 894 23.10 -2.19 -36.24
C LEU A 894 23.12 -2.65 -34.77
N HIS A 895 23.44 -1.72 -33.88
CA HIS A 895 23.51 -1.94 -32.43
C HIS A 895 24.65 -2.86 -31.94
N ALA A 896 25.77 -2.89 -32.67
CA ALA A 896 26.97 -3.61 -32.25
C ALA A 896 27.43 -3.23 -30.83
N GLY A 897 28.07 -4.18 -30.15
CA GLY A 897 28.55 -4.02 -28.77
C GLY A 897 29.55 -2.87 -28.59
N ALA A 898 29.83 -2.51 -27.34
CA ALA A 898 30.65 -1.34 -27.00
C ALA A 898 32.07 -1.39 -27.58
N LEU A 899 32.69 -2.58 -27.67
CA LEU A 899 34.02 -2.74 -28.26
C LEU A 899 34.04 -2.48 -29.76
N ALA A 900 33.09 -3.08 -30.50
CA ALA A 900 32.97 -2.90 -31.94
C ALA A 900 32.65 -1.44 -32.30
N THR A 901 31.71 -0.83 -31.58
CA THR A 901 31.36 0.59 -31.77
C THR A 901 32.55 1.50 -31.48
N HIS A 902 33.30 1.26 -30.40
CA HIS A 902 34.49 2.03 -30.07
C HIS A 902 35.60 1.88 -31.13
N SER A 903 35.84 0.65 -31.62
CA SER A 903 36.83 0.37 -32.68
C SER A 903 36.50 1.10 -33.98
N TYR A 904 35.22 1.11 -34.38
CA TYR A 904 34.75 1.85 -35.54
C TYR A 904 34.93 3.36 -35.39
N ILE A 905 34.61 3.93 -34.21
CA ILE A 905 34.79 5.37 -33.96
C ILE A 905 36.27 5.77 -34.03
N ARG A 906 37.18 4.91 -33.54
CA ARG A 906 38.64 5.15 -33.56
C ARG A 906 39.24 5.33 -34.95
N ARG A 907 38.55 4.88 -36.00
CA ARG A 907 38.92 5.13 -37.39
C ARG A 907 38.90 6.62 -37.76
N SER A 908 38.17 7.46 -37.05
CA SER A 908 38.06 8.89 -37.41
C SER A 908 38.13 9.84 -36.22
N PHE A 909 37.80 9.36 -35.01
CA PHE A 909 37.76 10.17 -33.80
C PHE A 909 38.47 9.48 -32.64
N TRP A 910 39.23 10.26 -31.88
CA TRP A 910 39.79 9.85 -30.61
C TRP A 910 39.02 10.55 -29.48
N ILE A 911 38.14 9.82 -28.80
CA ILE A 911 37.38 10.35 -27.66
C ILE A 911 38.20 10.15 -26.38
N THR A 912 38.35 11.19 -25.55
CA THR A 912 38.96 11.04 -24.23
C THR A 912 38.14 10.06 -23.39
N ASP A 913 38.77 9.06 -22.77
CA ASP A 913 38.06 7.95 -22.08
C ASP A 913 37.01 7.21 -22.94
N GLY A 914 37.27 7.10 -24.26
CA GLY A 914 36.29 6.62 -25.24
C GLY A 914 35.63 5.27 -24.95
N ARG A 915 36.34 4.31 -24.34
CA ARG A 915 35.78 2.99 -24.01
C ARG A 915 34.64 3.09 -22.99
N ASN A 916 34.81 3.93 -21.96
CA ASN A 916 33.80 4.10 -20.92
C ASN A 916 32.64 4.95 -21.42
N VAL A 917 32.91 6.02 -22.17
CA VAL A 917 31.88 6.89 -22.76
C VAL A 917 30.99 6.11 -23.73
N VAL A 918 31.57 5.30 -24.62
CA VAL A 918 30.81 4.44 -25.55
C VAL A 918 29.98 3.41 -24.80
N ARG A 919 30.54 2.74 -23.78
CA ARG A 919 29.82 1.76 -22.96
C ARG A 919 28.62 2.40 -22.25
N HIS A 920 28.82 3.58 -21.66
CA HIS A 920 27.77 4.33 -20.98
C HIS A 920 26.66 4.75 -21.94
N ARG A 921 27.01 5.29 -23.12
CA ARG A 921 26.04 5.75 -24.10
C ARG A 921 25.20 4.60 -24.66
N ILE A 922 25.83 3.47 -25.02
CA ILE A 922 25.11 2.26 -25.48
C ILE A 922 24.22 1.69 -24.38
N GLY A 923 24.63 1.78 -23.11
CA GLY A 923 23.80 1.38 -21.97
C GLY A 923 22.47 2.15 -21.85
N LYS A 924 22.38 3.35 -22.44
CA LYS A 924 21.17 4.17 -22.53
C LYS A 924 20.33 3.92 -23.80
N CYS A 925 20.77 3.02 -24.67
CA CYS A 925 20.01 2.65 -25.87
C CYS A 925 18.88 1.71 -25.49
N ASN A 926 17.62 2.14 -25.67
CA ASN A 926 16.42 1.35 -25.32
C ASN A 926 16.42 -0.03 -25.98
N ARG A 927 16.84 -0.13 -27.25
CA ARG A 927 16.92 -1.41 -27.95
C ARG A 927 17.95 -2.31 -27.27
N CYS A 928 19.19 -1.85 -27.06
CA CYS A 928 20.22 -2.63 -26.37
C CYS A 928 19.87 -2.98 -24.92
N PHE A 929 19.16 -2.10 -24.21
CA PHE A 929 18.68 -2.34 -22.86
C PHE A 929 17.64 -3.47 -22.84
N SER A 930 16.67 -3.44 -23.76
CA SER A 930 15.60 -4.45 -23.84
C SER A 930 16.11 -5.87 -24.14
N VAL A 931 17.19 -6.01 -24.92
CA VAL A 931 17.79 -7.33 -25.25
C VAL A 931 18.82 -7.82 -24.22
N LYS A 932 19.07 -7.07 -23.14
CA LYS A 932 20.12 -7.39 -22.17
C LYS A 932 19.55 -7.49 -20.74
N PRO A 933 18.93 -8.63 -20.36
CA PRO A 933 18.40 -8.81 -19.01
C PRO A 933 19.53 -8.70 -17.99
N ARG A 934 19.33 -7.91 -16.94
CA ARG A 934 20.26 -7.82 -15.80
C ARG A 934 19.86 -8.89 -14.78
N PRO A 935 20.70 -9.91 -14.51
CA PRO A 935 20.47 -10.78 -13.37
C PRO A 935 20.65 -9.97 -12.09
N VAL A 936 19.69 -10.08 -11.17
CA VAL A 936 19.77 -9.50 -9.82
C VAL A 936 20.87 -10.26 -9.07
N ILE A 937 21.92 -9.55 -8.65
CA ILE A 937 22.98 -10.13 -7.82
C ILE A 937 22.50 -10.03 -6.37
N GLN A 938 22.15 -11.16 -5.76
CA GLN A 938 21.83 -11.24 -4.34
C GLN A 938 23.10 -11.02 -3.50
N PRO A 939 23.05 -10.21 -2.43
CA PRO A 939 24.11 -10.16 -1.42
C PRO A 939 24.21 -11.51 -0.70
N MET A 940 25.45 -11.94 -0.42
CA MET A 940 25.74 -13.26 0.17
C MET A 940 25.35 -13.25 1.65
N GLY A 941 24.30 -13.98 2.01
CA GLY A 941 23.88 -14.16 3.41
C GLY A 941 24.82 -15.10 4.18
N ASN A 942 24.83 -14.97 5.51
CA ASN A 942 25.57 -15.88 6.39
C ASN A 942 25.06 -17.32 6.23
N LEU A 943 25.98 -18.29 6.20
CA LEU A 943 25.60 -19.71 6.11
C LEU A 943 25.20 -20.23 7.50
N PRO A 944 24.09 -20.97 7.62
CA PRO A 944 23.71 -21.65 8.86
C PRO A 944 24.81 -22.61 9.37
N ILE A 945 24.90 -22.80 10.69
CA ILE A 945 25.98 -23.59 11.34
C ILE A 945 26.02 -25.04 10.85
N GLU A 946 24.87 -25.55 10.40
CA GLU A 946 24.69 -26.88 9.80
C GLU A 946 25.36 -27.00 8.41
N ARG A 947 25.76 -25.88 7.79
CA ARG A 947 26.56 -25.84 6.55
C ARG A 947 28.06 -25.65 6.81
N THR A 948 28.46 -25.33 8.03
CA THR A 948 29.87 -25.11 8.41
C THR A 948 30.42 -26.20 9.34
N SER A 949 29.57 -27.10 9.82
CA SER A 949 29.94 -28.23 10.68
C SER A 949 30.33 -29.46 9.84
N ALA A 950 31.41 -30.13 10.23
CA ALA A 950 31.88 -31.35 9.58
C ALA A 950 31.00 -32.55 10.00
N VAL A 951 29.95 -32.83 9.22
CA VAL A 951 29.06 -33.97 9.41
C VAL A 951 29.13 -34.92 8.20
N SER A 952 28.70 -36.17 8.39
CA SER A 952 28.60 -37.14 7.29
C SER A 952 27.64 -36.65 6.19
N ALA A 953 27.91 -37.06 4.95
CA ALA A 953 27.10 -36.63 3.81
C ALA A 953 25.63 -37.00 4.00
N PHE A 954 24.73 -36.06 3.70
CA PHE A 954 23.28 -36.15 3.87
C PHE A 954 22.77 -36.26 5.32
N ASN A 955 23.63 -36.12 6.34
CA ASN A 955 23.20 -36.09 7.73
C ASN A 955 22.27 -34.89 8.02
N VAL A 956 22.60 -33.73 7.45
CA VAL A 956 21.71 -32.57 7.36
C VAL A 956 21.42 -32.30 5.90
N THR A 957 20.15 -32.37 5.52
CA THR A 957 19.72 -32.30 4.13
C THR A 957 18.60 -31.28 3.95
N GLY A 958 18.70 -30.45 2.92
CA GLY A 958 17.57 -29.64 2.44
C GLY A 958 16.79 -30.40 1.36
N VAL A 959 15.47 -30.26 1.32
CA VAL A 959 14.62 -30.89 0.32
C VAL A 959 13.70 -29.87 -0.37
N ASP A 960 13.57 -29.98 -1.69
CA ASP A 960 12.71 -29.11 -2.50
C ASP A 960 12.18 -29.85 -3.74
N TYR A 961 11.10 -29.35 -4.34
CA TYR A 961 10.55 -29.84 -5.60
C TYR A 961 11.02 -28.98 -6.79
N ALA A 962 11.46 -29.64 -7.86
CA ALA A 962 11.69 -29.02 -9.16
C ALA A 962 10.70 -29.59 -10.19
N GLY A 963 10.03 -28.73 -10.95
CA GLY A 963 9.04 -29.14 -11.95
C GLY A 963 7.88 -28.14 -12.07
N PRO A 964 6.83 -28.43 -12.86
CA PRO A 964 6.44 -29.75 -13.36
C PRO A 964 7.19 -30.19 -14.63
N PHE A 965 7.55 -31.47 -14.67
CA PHE A 965 8.04 -32.14 -15.87
C PHE A 965 6.95 -33.03 -16.46
N PHE A 966 6.87 -33.09 -17.79
CA PHE A 966 5.95 -33.97 -18.49
C PHE A 966 6.69 -35.25 -18.86
N ILE A 967 6.27 -36.38 -18.28
CA ILE A 967 6.85 -37.70 -18.54
C ILE A 967 5.87 -38.53 -19.36
N SER A 968 6.40 -39.29 -20.33
CA SER A 968 5.61 -40.28 -21.06
C SER A 968 5.78 -41.64 -20.39
N SER A 969 4.68 -42.32 -20.07
CA SER A 969 4.72 -43.64 -19.44
C SER A 969 5.34 -44.73 -20.35
N ALA A 970 5.36 -44.51 -21.67
CA ALA A 970 5.96 -45.41 -22.65
C ALA A 970 6.49 -44.67 -23.89
N ARG A 971 7.39 -45.30 -24.66
CA ARG A 971 7.83 -44.83 -25.99
C ARG A 971 6.90 -45.32 -27.11
N LEU A 972 5.58 -45.20 -26.93
CA LEU A 972 4.56 -45.61 -27.91
C LEU A 972 3.86 -44.38 -28.49
N ARG A 973 3.42 -44.44 -29.76
CA ARG A 973 2.59 -43.39 -30.36
C ARG A 973 1.26 -43.32 -29.59
N GLY A 974 0.94 -42.15 -29.04
CA GLY A 974 -0.28 -41.93 -28.25
C GLY A 974 -0.14 -42.20 -26.74
N ALA A 975 1.08 -42.39 -26.22
CA ALA A 975 1.30 -42.59 -24.80
C ALA A 975 0.85 -41.37 -23.97
N VAL A 976 0.12 -41.64 -22.90
CA VAL A 976 -0.41 -40.62 -21.99
C VAL A 976 0.75 -39.91 -21.32
N VAL A 977 0.80 -38.59 -21.51
CA VAL A 977 1.80 -37.72 -20.90
C VAL A 977 1.29 -37.32 -19.52
N THR A 978 1.98 -37.74 -18.46
CA THR A 978 1.65 -37.40 -17.07
C THR A 978 2.62 -36.37 -16.52
N LYS A 979 2.14 -35.52 -15.61
CA LYS A 979 3.00 -34.59 -14.89
C LYS A 979 3.74 -35.37 -13.80
N ALA A 980 5.02 -35.07 -13.62
CA ALA A 980 5.84 -35.55 -12.52
C ALA A 980 6.76 -34.44 -12.03
N TYR A 981 7.23 -34.60 -10.80
CA TYR A 981 8.06 -33.64 -10.09
C TYR A 981 9.38 -34.31 -9.70
N LEU A 982 10.46 -33.56 -9.74
CA LEU A 982 11.77 -34.02 -9.29
C LEU A 982 11.97 -33.54 -7.86
N LEU A 983 12.04 -34.47 -6.92
CA LEU A 983 12.38 -34.17 -5.54
C LEU A 983 13.91 -34.08 -5.41
N VAL A 984 14.40 -32.94 -4.96
CA VAL A 984 15.81 -32.59 -4.88
C VAL A 984 16.24 -32.58 -3.41
N PHE A 985 17.15 -33.49 -3.04
CA PHE A 985 17.78 -33.51 -1.73
C PHE A 985 19.20 -32.95 -1.83
N ILE A 986 19.52 -31.94 -1.02
CA ILE A 986 20.81 -31.26 -1.02
C ILE A 986 21.49 -31.44 0.34
N CYS A 987 22.63 -32.10 0.36
CA CYS A 987 23.46 -32.21 1.56
C CYS A 987 24.03 -30.84 1.97
N PHE A 988 23.83 -30.43 3.21
CA PHE A 988 24.31 -29.13 3.69
C PHE A 988 25.83 -29.08 3.89
N ALA A 989 26.44 -30.19 4.29
CA ALA A 989 27.88 -30.30 4.50
C ALA A 989 28.69 -30.35 3.20
N SER A 990 28.29 -31.20 2.23
CA SER A 990 29.07 -31.44 1.00
C SER A 990 28.49 -30.79 -0.26
N LYS A 991 27.29 -30.20 -0.20
CA LYS A 991 26.51 -29.74 -1.36
C LYS A 991 26.18 -30.84 -2.39
N ALA A 992 26.36 -32.10 -2.03
CA ALA A 992 25.95 -33.22 -2.87
C ALA A 992 24.43 -33.20 -3.07
N VAL A 993 23.99 -33.42 -4.31
CA VAL A 993 22.58 -33.42 -4.68
C VAL A 993 22.13 -34.84 -5.00
N HIS A 994 20.97 -35.25 -4.51
CA HIS A 994 20.30 -36.50 -4.82
C HIS A 994 18.91 -36.22 -5.37
N PHE A 995 18.54 -36.88 -6.46
CA PHE A 995 17.26 -36.68 -7.13
C PHE A 995 16.38 -37.91 -6.99
N GLU A 996 15.10 -37.71 -6.68
CA GLU A 996 14.07 -38.74 -6.71
C GLU A 996 12.88 -38.26 -7.55
N LEU A 997 12.27 -39.16 -8.31
CA LEU A 997 11.05 -38.85 -9.05
C LEU A 997 9.84 -38.98 -8.12
N ALA A 998 8.96 -37.98 -8.13
CA ALA A 998 7.67 -37.98 -7.47
C ALA A 998 6.56 -37.82 -8.52
N SER A 999 5.57 -38.70 -8.48
CA SER A 999 4.47 -38.72 -9.46
C SER A 999 3.51 -37.54 -9.29
N ASP A 1000 3.40 -37.01 -8.07
CA ASP A 1000 2.57 -35.86 -7.72
C ASP A 1000 3.14 -35.11 -6.50
N LEU A 1001 2.52 -34.00 -6.13
CA LEU A 1001 2.86 -33.20 -4.94
C LEU A 1001 2.12 -33.68 -3.67
N SER A 1002 1.73 -34.95 -3.59
CA SER A 1002 1.08 -35.49 -2.39
C SER A 1002 2.09 -35.88 -1.31
N THR A 1003 1.65 -35.88 -0.06
CA THR A 1003 2.42 -36.40 1.08
C THR A 1003 2.81 -37.87 0.89
N ALA A 1004 1.96 -38.68 0.25
CA ALA A 1004 2.24 -40.10 0.03
C ALA A 1004 3.40 -40.30 -0.96
N SER A 1005 3.38 -39.58 -2.08
CA SER A 1005 4.48 -39.60 -3.06
C SER A 1005 5.80 -39.10 -2.47
N PHE A 1006 5.75 -38.06 -1.63
CA PHE A 1006 6.92 -37.60 -0.89
C PHE A 1006 7.48 -38.70 0.03
N MET A 1007 6.63 -39.33 0.86
CA MET A 1007 7.08 -40.36 1.81
C MET A 1007 7.72 -41.56 1.09
N ALA A 1008 7.17 -41.99 -0.05
CA ALA A 1008 7.75 -43.05 -0.86
C ALA A 1008 9.11 -42.64 -1.46
N ALA A 1009 9.25 -41.39 -1.93
CA ALA A 1009 10.53 -40.86 -2.42
C ALA A 1009 11.56 -40.72 -1.29
N PHE A 1010 11.13 -40.26 -0.12
CA PHE A 1010 11.96 -40.13 1.06
C PHE A 1010 12.48 -41.47 1.57
N GLN A 1011 11.65 -42.52 1.58
CA GLN A 1011 12.08 -43.88 1.91
C GLN A 1011 13.19 -44.38 0.96
N ARG A 1012 13.06 -44.14 -0.36
CA ARG A 1012 14.10 -44.49 -1.33
C ARG A 1012 15.39 -43.71 -1.12
N PHE A 1013 15.29 -42.44 -0.76
CA PHE A 1013 16.43 -41.62 -0.39
C PHE A 1013 17.14 -42.18 0.85
N VAL A 1014 16.40 -42.45 1.93
CA VAL A 1014 16.93 -43.02 3.19
C VAL A 1014 17.58 -44.38 2.95
N ALA A 1015 16.96 -45.24 2.15
CA ALA A 1015 17.51 -46.56 1.81
C ALA A 1015 18.86 -46.47 1.08
N ARG A 1016 19.09 -45.41 0.31
CA ARG A 1016 20.33 -45.21 -0.47
C ARG A 1016 21.40 -44.38 0.25
N ARG A 1017 20.98 -43.40 1.06
CA ARG A 1017 21.87 -42.38 1.64
C ARG A 1017 21.99 -42.45 3.16
N GLY A 1018 21.21 -43.32 3.79
CA GLY A 1018 21.08 -43.39 5.25
C GLY A 1018 20.03 -42.40 5.77
N LEU A 1019 19.65 -42.58 7.03
CA LEU A 1019 18.67 -41.73 7.70
C LEU A 1019 19.30 -40.38 8.07
N PRO A 1020 18.78 -39.25 7.59
CA PRO A 1020 19.25 -37.94 8.00
C PRO A 1020 18.86 -37.64 9.45
N ALA A 1021 19.72 -36.95 10.19
CA ALA A 1021 19.38 -36.42 11.51
C ALA A 1021 18.41 -35.24 11.41
N THR A 1022 18.60 -34.36 10.42
CA THR A 1022 17.79 -33.16 10.22
C THR A 1022 17.47 -32.94 8.75
N ILE A 1023 16.20 -32.63 8.46
CA ILE A 1023 15.72 -32.27 7.12
C ILE A 1023 15.15 -30.86 7.15
N PHE A 1024 15.60 -30.01 6.25
CA PHE A 1024 15.06 -28.67 6.02
C PHE A 1024 14.18 -28.68 4.77
N SER A 1025 12.96 -28.15 4.86
CA SER A 1025 12.06 -27.93 3.73
C SER A 1025 11.40 -26.55 3.88
N ASP A 1026 10.68 -26.11 2.85
CA ASP A 1026 9.72 -25.03 2.99
C ASP A 1026 8.43 -25.53 3.69
N ASN A 1027 7.45 -24.65 3.85
CA ASN A 1027 6.14 -24.97 4.42
C ASN A 1027 5.18 -25.58 3.38
N GLY A 1028 5.69 -26.25 2.35
CA GLY A 1028 4.88 -26.95 1.35
C GLY A 1028 3.96 -27.97 1.99
N THR A 1029 2.69 -28.02 1.56
CA THR A 1029 1.63 -28.86 2.16
C THR A 1029 1.99 -30.35 2.20
N ALA A 1030 2.73 -30.85 1.22
CA ALA A 1030 3.25 -32.21 1.17
C ALA A 1030 4.27 -32.51 2.29
N PHE A 1031 5.16 -31.56 2.57
CA PHE A 1031 6.19 -31.69 3.62
C PHE A 1031 5.59 -31.53 5.01
N VAL A 1032 4.67 -30.58 5.20
CA VAL A 1032 3.92 -30.41 6.45
C VAL A 1032 3.11 -31.67 6.77
N GLY A 1033 2.44 -32.25 5.76
CA GLY A 1033 1.75 -33.53 5.92
C GLY A 1033 2.69 -34.68 6.31
N ALA A 1034 3.88 -34.72 5.72
CA ALA A 1034 4.88 -35.75 6.02
C ALA A 1034 5.44 -35.62 7.44
N HIS A 1035 5.70 -34.38 7.88
CA HIS A 1035 6.11 -34.06 9.25
C HIS A 1035 5.09 -34.55 10.27
N ASN A 1036 3.80 -34.32 10.03
CA ASN A 1036 2.74 -34.78 10.92
C ASN A 1036 2.69 -36.31 11.01
N LYS A 1037 2.81 -37.02 9.86
CA LYS A 1037 2.88 -38.50 9.84
C LYS A 1037 4.10 -39.05 10.58
N LEU A 1038 5.28 -38.43 10.38
CA LEU A 1038 6.51 -38.83 11.07
C LEU A 1038 6.45 -38.55 12.58
N LYS A 1039 5.81 -37.45 13.00
CA LYS A 1039 5.54 -37.17 14.42
C LYS A 1039 4.58 -38.17 15.04
N GLU A 1040 3.52 -38.54 14.33
CA GLU A 1040 2.57 -39.56 14.78
C GLU A 1040 3.26 -40.92 14.97
N LEU A 1041 4.04 -41.36 13.97
CA LEU A 1041 4.87 -42.56 14.07
C LEU A 1041 5.85 -42.47 15.26
N GLY A 1042 6.49 -41.31 15.43
CA GLY A 1042 7.40 -41.07 16.54
C GLY A 1042 6.75 -41.05 17.93
N ARG A 1043 5.45 -40.71 18.03
CA ARG A 1043 4.66 -40.82 19.27
C ARG A 1043 4.26 -42.27 19.52
N LEU A 1044 3.84 -42.99 18.48
CA LEU A 1044 3.49 -44.40 18.56
C LEU A 1044 4.67 -45.27 18.99
N LEU A 1045 5.86 -45.05 18.42
CA LEU A 1045 7.10 -45.76 18.80
C LEU A 1045 7.61 -45.41 20.21
N ARG A 1046 7.21 -44.26 20.77
CA ARG A 1046 7.53 -43.84 22.14
C ARG A 1046 6.45 -44.22 23.15
N HIS A 1047 5.33 -44.78 22.70
CA HIS A 1047 4.25 -45.17 23.59
C HIS A 1047 4.65 -46.43 24.37
N PRO A 1048 4.58 -46.44 25.72
CA PRO A 1048 5.10 -47.53 26.56
C PRO A 1048 4.53 -48.90 26.19
N SER A 1049 3.22 -48.98 25.91
CA SER A 1049 2.57 -50.23 25.52
C SER A 1049 3.06 -50.78 24.18
N HIS A 1050 3.45 -49.90 23.25
CA HIS A 1050 3.94 -50.31 21.94
C HIS A 1050 5.40 -50.73 22.00
N GLN A 1051 6.22 -50.06 22.83
CA GLN A 1051 7.59 -50.50 23.11
C GLN A 1051 7.60 -51.88 23.80
N GLN A 1052 6.69 -52.11 24.74
CA GLN A 1052 6.56 -53.40 25.41
C GLN A 1052 6.14 -54.50 24.43
N ALA A 1053 5.14 -54.24 23.57
CA ALA A 1053 4.76 -55.16 22.52
C ALA A 1053 5.90 -55.47 21.52
N ILE A 1054 6.72 -54.47 21.16
CA ILE A 1054 7.90 -54.68 20.30
C ILE A 1054 8.95 -55.54 21.02
N CYS A 1055 9.23 -55.28 22.30
CA CYS A 1055 10.14 -56.10 23.11
C CYS A 1055 9.65 -57.55 23.26
N ASP A 1056 8.35 -57.74 23.49
CA ASP A 1056 7.72 -59.06 23.62
C ASP A 1056 7.73 -59.83 22.28
N THR A 1057 7.58 -59.11 21.15
CA THR A 1057 7.64 -59.70 19.80
C THR A 1057 9.09 -60.00 19.38
N ALA A 1058 10.04 -59.13 19.73
CA ALA A 1058 11.46 -59.35 19.44
C ALA A 1058 12.02 -60.52 20.26
N SER A 1059 11.60 -60.65 21.52
CA SER A 1059 11.99 -61.77 22.39
C SER A 1059 11.38 -63.12 21.97
N THR A 1060 10.28 -63.12 21.22
CA THR A 1060 9.70 -64.34 20.62
C THR A 1060 10.29 -64.72 19.26
N LEU A 1061 10.96 -63.79 18.56
CA LEU A 1061 11.54 -64.03 17.22
C LEU A 1061 13.03 -64.38 17.22
N GLY A 1062 13.70 -64.36 18.38
CA GLY A 1062 15.11 -64.73 18.53
C GLY A 1062 16.07 -63.55 18.43
#